data_AF-A0A1M6F762-F1
#
_entry.id   AF-A0A1M6F762-F1
#
_cell.length_a   1.000
_cell.length_b   1.000
_cell.length_c   1.000
_cell.angle_alpha   90.00
_cell.angle_beta   90.00
_cell.angle_gamma   90.00
#
_symmetry.space_group_name_H-M   'P 1'
#
loop_
_entity.id
_entity.type
_entity.pdbx_description
1 polymer ?
#
loop_
_entity_poly.entity_id
_entity_poly.type
_entity_poly.pdbx_seq_one_letter_code
_entity_poly.pdbx_strand_id
1 'polypeptide(L)'
;MSATGAGSHCTTCEKYDHWIELVVVDEHNQSFDTVKGTLTDGSGKKHDIEISDQPLLVEGLAPGRITLSLQKKPWLKQAQARTPNQADDDPVQQWLDENPTGHEASERQLQNATMGDLVSKGKTQKTLPERHRAGQAGALKLATDNSYVVKIQGANYITLRLGMFFDGTANNTYSANWGKKKLDAYAGTWRGYYLANQDKPFKDWPAESLEFPNDDDFHWFWQKDEDVESSAANEWTNVQKLYDLYMEKAFNDDNSVFYHKEYITGIGTGNSTEIAKADESTLGQGLGTGDYGVTAKVSTGIKQLCEQIPDLFKFIKERSPELVDGITKFEFDAFGFSRGAAAARHFIHTVLDGKKSQFAKKLRKTCQKEQIFLTPVFDWKNNEQCEVTFAGIFDTVAAIAQMNHFDFTPHNTRNGKVRLWLDPKRVKHAVHLTASSQTEYRYNFCLNRFNPAKNFHELSLPGAHSDIGGGYFSRQSFEPDFLLPLFEHKQIAQKTQIIDDDWFSEREYQRVKAKLTEKLQKTYQMEAEAGWNMADYQIRFKKQKRKRGNSDRRTEWKITGELYIQRIVEGDLSRLYLRVMYGLAEFYGVPVSDINENNYPVWTDPDELYYTVPDTLLNSVTKEKYPYGKLCQEILQMAKSGDMNTLSNSLSHQSFQQKMMQLNLIHHSSSTGIANPPNLKHGHYEREVFACNKND
;
A
#
# COMPACT_ATOMS: atom_id res chain seq x y z
N MET A 1 -84.96 14.76 -34.80
CA MET A 1 -84.24 15.61 -33.84
C MET A 1 -83.34 14.69 -33.01
N SER A 2 -82.02 14.81 -33.15
CA SER A 2 -81.07 14.16 -32.25
C SER A 2 -80.87 15.07 -31.04
N ALA A 3 -80.80 14.49 -29.84
CA ALA A 3 -80.83 15.24 -28.60
C ALA A 3 -79.51 15.95 -28.22
N THR A 4 -78.52 16.06 -29.12
CA THR A 4 -77.22 16.67 -28.78
C THR A 4 -76.59 17.56 -29.84
N GLY A 5 -77.20 17.78 -31.01
CA GLY A 5 -76.87 18.93 -31.87
C GLY A 5 -75.39 19.18 -32.20
N ALA A 6 -74.58 18.14 -32.46
CA ALA A 6 -73.19 18.31 -32.90
C ALA A 6 -73.07 18.04 -34.41
N GLY A 7 -72.65 19.05 -35.18
CA GLY A 7 -72.31 18.91 -36.61
C GLY A 7 -70.97 18.22 -36.81
N SER A 8 -70.71 17.71 -38.02
CA SER A 8 -69.47 17.01 -38.45
C SER A 8 -68.19 17.87 -38.43
N HIS A 9 -68.27 19.10 -37.89
CA HIS A 9 -67.19 20.07 -37.74
C HIS A 9 -66.99 20.52 -36.28
N CYS A 10 -67.60 19.84 -35.31
CA CYS A 10 -67.41 20.15 -33.89
C CYS A 10 -66.04 19.62 -33.42
N THR A 11 -65.01 20.46 -33.46
CA THR A 11 -63.79 20.23 -32.70
C THR A 11 -64.11 20.56 -31.25
N THR A 12 -63.89 19.64 -30.31
CA THR A 12 -64.04 19.92 -28.88
C THR A 12 -63.26 21.19 -28.54
N CYS A 13 -63.94 22.26 -28.10
CA CYS A 13 -63.29 23.46 -27.61
C CYS A 13 -62.60 23.11 -26.28
N GLU A 14 -61.42 22.51 -26.32
CA GLU A 14 -60.54 22.44 -25.14
C GLU A 14 -60.28 23.88 -24.69
N LYS A 15 -60.79 24.24 -23.51
CA LYS A 15 -60.47 25.52 -22.90
C LYS A 15 -59.05 25.42 -22.35
N TYR A 16 -58.24 26.41 -22.69
CA TYR A 16 -56.87 26.57 -22.21
C TYR A 16 -56.86 27.61 -21.09
N ASP A 17 -57.66 27.41 -20.05
CA ASP A 17 -57.81 28.29 -18.89
C ASP A 17 -57.32 27.65 -17.59
N HIS A 18 -56.66 26.49 -17.68
CA HIS A 18 -56.11 25.77 -16.54
C HIS A 18 -54.65 26.15 -16.25
N TRP A 19 -54.20 25.84 -15.04
CA TRP A 19 -52.87 26.21 -14.55
C TRP A 19 -52.18 25.09 -13.75
N ILE A 20 -50.90 25.24 -13.42
CA ILE A 20 -50.19 24.42 -12.42
C ILE A 20 -49.10 25.25 -11.74
N GLU A 21 -48.95 25.11 -10.42
CA GLU A 21 -47.84 25.68 -9.63
C GLU A 21 -46.91 24.54 -9.18
N LEU A 22 -45.60 24.69 -9.39
CA LEU A 22 -44.59 23.71 -8.99
C LEU A 22 -43.46 24.37 -8.18
N VAL A 23 -43.16 23.80 -7.01
CA VAL A 23 -41.95 24.08 -6.24
C VAL A 23 -41.07 22.83 -6.27
N VAL A 24 -39.84 22.91 -6.77
CA VAL A 24 -38.94 21.75 -6.90
C VAL A 24 -37.76 21.90 -5.95
N VAL A 25 -37.64 20.97 -4.99
CA VAL A 25 -36.66 21.04 -3.91
C VAL A 25 -36.01 19.69 -3.66
N ASP A 26 -34.83 19.68 -3.05
CA ASP A 26 -34.22 18.46 -2.51
C ASP A 26 -34.81 18.09 -1.13
N GLU A 27 -34.32 17.01 -0.53
CA GLU A 27 -34.79 16.53 0.78
C GLU A 27 -34.46 17.49 1.95
N HIS A 28 -33.55 18.45 1.74
CA HIS A 28 -33.18 19.50 2.71
C HIS A 28 -33.97 20.80 2.47
N ASN A 29 -35.02 20.75 1.66
CA ASN A 29 -35.81 21.91 1.23
C ASN A 29 -34.98 23.00 0.53
N GLN A 30 -33.92 22.62 -0.17
CA GLN A 30 -33.14 23.56 -0.98
C GLN A 30 -33.56 23.47 -2.44
N SER A 31 -33.75 24.65 -3.05
CA SER A 31 -34.06 24.74 -4.48
C SER A 31 -32.87 24.40 -5.37
N PHE A 32 -33.17 24.11 -6.63
CA PHE A 32 -32.17 23.89 -7.68
C PHE A 32 -31.85 25.21 -8.40
N ASP A 33 -30.61 25.35 -8.88
CA ASP A 33 -30.26 26.43 -9.81
C ASP A 33 -31.09 26.27 -11.09
N THR A 34 -31.24 27.36 -11.82
CA THR A 34 -31.98 27.45 -13.07
C THR A 34 -31.76 26.25 -14.02
N VAL A 35 -32.83 25.47 -14.25
CA VAL A 35 -32.83 24.38 -15.25
C VAL A 35 -34.02 24.53 -16.19
N LYS A 36 -33.72 24.64 -17.49
CA LYS A 36 -34.73 24.67 -18.55
C LYS A 36 -35.33 23.29 -18.79
N GLY A 37 -36.58 23.27 -19.22
CA GLY A 37 -37.29 22.05 -19.56
C GLY A 37 -38.52 22.31 -20.41
N THR A 38 -39.34 21.28 -20.50
CA THR A 38 -40.62 21.29 -21.21
C THR A 38 -41.67 20.65 -20.33
N LEU A 39 -42.80 21.34 -20.21
CA LEU A 39 -44.04 20.83 -19.63
C LEU A 39 -44.97 20.41 -20.76
N THR A 40 -45.56 19.22 -20.67
CA THR A 40 -46.57 18.76 -21.65
C THR A 40 -47.92 18.63 -20.95
N ASP A 41 -48.94 19.30 -21.49
CA ASP A 41 -50.30 19.35 -20.94
C ASP A 41 -51.20 18.18 -21.38
N GLY A 42 -52.46 18.20 -20.94
CA GLY A 42 -53.43 17.13 -21.19
C GLY A 42 -53.74 16.89 -22.68
N SER A 43 -53.57 17.89 -23.55
CA SER A 43 -53.75 17.76 -25.00
C SER A 43 -52.46 17.33 -25.72
N GLY A 44 -51.34 17.26 -25.00
CA GLY A 44 -50.01 16.96 -25.55
C GLY A 44 -49.26 18.20 -26.04
N LYS A 45 -49.78 19.41 -25.82
CA LYS A 45 -49.09 20.65 -26.16
C LYS A 45 -47.92 20.86 -25.21
N LYS A 46 -46.81 21.31 -25.77
CA LYS A 46 -45.54 21.53 -25.06
C LYS A 46 -45.37 23.01 -24.74
N HIS A 47 -44.96 23.29 -23.52
CA HIS A 47 -44.69 24.61 -22.98
C HIS A 47 -43.25 24.64 -22.49
N ASP A 48 -42.48 25.63 -22.92
CA ASP A 48 -41.12 25.83 -22.41
C ASP A 48 -41.20 26.38 -20.99
N ILE A 49 -40.38 25.81 -20.11
CA ILE A 49 -40.39 26.15 -18.68
C ILE A 49 -38.96 26.25 -18.16
N GLU A 50 -38.84 26.84 -16.98
CA GLU A 50 -37.60 26.97 -16.26
C GLU A 50 -37.88 26.78 -14.76
N ILE A 51 -37.25 25.77 -14.15
CA ILE A 51 -37.28 25.63 -12.69
C ILE A 51 -36.17 26.49 -12.08
N SER A 52 -36.42 27.06 -10.91
CA SER A 52 -35.49 27.94 -10.19
C SER A 52 -35.76 27.88 -8.68
N ASP A 53 -35.25 28.86 -7.93
CA ASP A 53 -35.55 29.10 -6.53
C ASP A 53 -36.97 29.64 -6.28
N GLN A 54 -37.67 30.09 -7.33
CA GLN A 54 -39.04 30.58 -7.25
C GLN A 54 -40.06 29.52 -7.71
N PRO A 55 -41.29 29.54 -7.14
CA PRO A 55 -42.39 28.70 -7.64
C PRO A 55 -42.65 28.93 -9.14
N LEU A 56 -42.71 27.84 -9.89
CA LEU A 56 -43.02 27.85 -11.31
C LEU A 56 -44.54 27.79 -11.50
N LEU A 57 -45.14 28.91 -11.91
CA LEU A 57 -46.55 28.97 -12.34
C LEU A 57 -46.62 28.88 -13.87
N VAL A 58 -47.43 27.97 -14.39
CA VAL A 58 -47.73 27.87 -15.83
C VAL A 58 -49.24 27.91 -16.02
N GLU A 59 -49.71 28.88 -16.81
CA GLU A 59 -51.12 29.11 -17.13
C GLU A 59 -51.39 28.81 -18.60
N GLY A 60 -52.67 28.77 -18.98
CA GLY A 60 -53.06 28.57 -20.37
C GLY A 60 -52.96 27.11 -20.83
N LEU A 61 -53.20 26.16 -19.91
CA LEU A 61 -53.05 24.72 -20.11
C LEU A 61 -54.37 24.06 -20.47
N ALA A 62 -54.31 22.98 -21.24
CA ALA A 62 -55.44 22.05 -21.39
C ALA A 62 -55.63 21.21 -20.12
N PRO A 63 -56.86 20.88 -19.71
CA PRO A 63 -57.11 20.12 -18.48
C PRO A 63 -56.51 18.73 -18.55
N GLY A 64 -55.99 18.25 -17.41
CA GLY A 64 -55.62 16.84 -17.24
C GLY A 64 -54.19 16.63 -16.75
N ARG A 65 -53.61 15.49 -17.14
CA ARG A 65 -52.30 15.05 -16.63
C ARG A 65 -51.18 15.90 -17.21
N ILE A 66 -50.26 16.29 -16.33
CA ILE A 66 -49.06 17.04 -16.67
C ILE A 66 -47.84 16.12 -16.64
N THR A 67 -46.93 16.31 -17.60
CA THR A 67 -45.62 15.67 -17.56
C THR A 67 -44.50 16.69 -17.69
N LEU A 68 -43.45 16.48 -16.91
CA LEU A 68 -42.30 17.38 -16.81
C LEU A 68 -41.06 16.72 -17.42
N SER A 69 -40.29 17.44 -18.24
CA SER A 69 -39.01 16.96 -18.74
C SER A 69 -37.98 18.07 -18.77
N LEU A 70 -36.97 17.97 -17.91
CA LEU A 70 -35.87 18.92 -17.79
C LEU A 70 -34.71 18.56 -18.73
N GLN A 71 -33.89 19.57 -19.03
CA GLN A 71 -32.65 19.37 -19.77
C GLN A 71 -31.72 18.44 -18.98
N LYS A 72 -31.50 17.25 -19.54
CA LYS A 72 -30.80 16.14 -18.89
C LYS A 72 -29.49 16.53 -18.21
N LYS A 73 -28.58 17.23 -18.91
CA LYS A 73 -27.23 17.50 -18.41
C LYS A 73 -27.20 18.44 -17.19
N PRO A 74 -27.78 19.66 -17.25
CA PRO A 74 -27.80 20.55 -16.09
C PRO A 74 -28.60 19.96 -14.93
N TRP A 75 -29.73 19.29 -15.21
CA TRP A 75 -30.54 18.66 -14.18
C TRP A 75 -29.79 17.57 -13.40
N LEU A 76 -29.30 16.55 -14.11
CA LEU A 76 -28.65 15.40 -13.47
C LEU A 76 -27.36 15.81 -12.75
N LYS A 77 -26.64 16.82 -13.24
CA LYS A 77 -25.46 17.37 -12.55
C LYS A 77 -25.82 17.89 -11.16
N GLN A 78 -26.93 18.63 -11.03
CA GLN A 78 -27.35 19.18 -9.76
C GLN A 78 -28.01 18.12 -8.87
N ALA A 79 -28.95 17.35 -9.40
CA ALA A 79 -29.70 16.34 -8.64
C ALA A 79 -28.81 15.24 -8.07
N GLN A 80 -27.82 14.76 -8.82
CA GLN A 80 -26.87 13.74 -8.32
C GLN A 80 -25.86 14.28 -7.30
N ALA A 81 -25.80 15.60 -7.10
CA ALA A 81 -24.97 16.23 -6.08
C ALA A 81 -25.72 16.48 -4.76
N ARG A 82 -27.04 16.27 -4.73
CA ARG A 82 -27.85 16.40 -3.51
C ARG A 82 -27.80 15.12 -2.68
N THR A 83 -27.72 15.25 -1.37
CA THR A 83 -27.69 14.12 -0.43
C THR A 83 -29.07 13.83 0.15
N PRO A 84 -29.36 12.57 0.54
CA PRO A 84 -30.54 12.27 1.31
C PRO A 84 -30.56 13.04 2.64
N ASN A 85 -31.75 13.34 3.15
CA ASN A 85 -31.89 13.79 4.53
C ASN A 85 -31.94 12.56 5.45
N GLN A 86 -31.01 12.50 6.40
CA GLN A 86 -30.91 11.39 7.37
C GLN A 86 -31.40 11.78 8.77
N ALA A 87 -31.85 13.03 8.96
CA ALA A 87 -32.38 13.48 10.23
C ALA A 87 -33.85 13.04 10.42
N ASP A 88 -34.31 13.03 11.68
CA ASP A 88 -35.69 12.66 12.01
C ASP A 88 -36.71 13.73 11.58
N ASP A 89 -36.27 14.96 11.33
CA ASP A 89 -37.10 16.03 10.82
C ASP A 89 -37.19 16.01 9.28
N ASP A 90 -38.34 16.44 8.74
CA ASP A 90 -38.54 16.62 7.29
C ASP A 90 -38.69 18.12 7.00
N PRO A 91 -37.60 18.82 6.63
CA PRO A 91 -37.62 20.26 6.34
C PRO A 91 -38.62 20.65 5.27
N VAL A 92 -38.89 19.75 4.33
CA VAL A 92 -39.88 19.99 3.26
C VAL A 92 -41.29 19.94 3.82
N GLN A 93 -41.58 18.99 4.72
CA GLN A 93 -42.89 18.91 5.37
C GLN A 93 -43.11 20.11 6.32
N GLN A 94 -42.10 20.51 7.09
CA GLN A 94 -42.18 21.70 7.95
C GLN A 94 -42.50 22.96 7.13
N TRP A 95 -41.80 23.16 6.02
CA TRP A 95 -42.08 24.28 5.12
C TRP A 95 -43.48 24.20 4.52
N LEU A 96 -43.96 23.00 4.19
CA LEU A 96 -45.31 22.79 3.67
C LEU A 96 -46.39 23.15 4.72
N ASP A 97 -46.18 22.78 5.98
CA ASP A 97 -47.10 23.10 7.09
C ASP A 97 -47.18 24.62 7.33
N GLU A 98 -46.06 25.34 7.15
CA GLU A 98 -46.00 26.80 7.23
C GLU A 98 -46.57 27.50 5.97
N ASN A 99 -46.54 26.82 4.82
CA ASN A 99 -46.93 27.36 3.53
C ASN A 99 -47.95 26.45 2.80
N PRO A 100 -49.12 26.17 3.41
CA PRO A 100 -50.02 25.10 2.97
C PRO A 100 -50.75 25.39 1.66
N THR A 101 -50.81 26.66 1.23
CA THR A 101 -51.57 27.08 0.04
C THR A 101 -50.68 27.78 -0.99
N GLY A 102 -50.90 27.44 -2.25
CA GLY A 102 -50.25 28.05 -3.42
C GLY A 102 -51.18 28.96 -4.21
N HIS A 103 -50.96 28.99 -5.52
CA HIS A 103 -51.79 29.75 -6.47
C HIS A 103 -53.29 29.45 -6.30
N GLU A 104 -54.11 30.50 -6.41
CA GLU A 104 -55.56 30.47 -6.18
C GLU A 104 -56.00 29.84 -4.83
N ALA A 105 -55.15 29.93 -3.80
CA ALA A 105 -55.38 29.31 -2.49
C ALA A 105 -55.57 27.78 -2.55
N SER A 106 -55.07 27.14 -3.60
CA SER A 106 -55.03 25.67 -3.75
C SER A 106 -54.08 25.06 -2.74
N GLU A 107 -54.47 23.94 -2.12
CA GLU A 107 -53.63 23.19 -1.19
C GLU A 107 -52.38 22.64 -1.90
N ARG A 108 -51.20 22.89 -1.33
CA ARG A 108 -49.94 22.35 -1.86
C ARG A 108 -49.83 20.87 -1.53
N GLN A 109 -49.64 20.07 -2.57
CA GLN A 109 -49.50 18.62 -2.45
C GLN A 109 -48.02 18.20 -2.60
N LEU A 110 -47.51 17.44 -1.64
CA LEU A 110 -46.16 16.86 -1.73
C LEU A 110 -46.13 15.70 -2.75
N GLN A 111 -45.17 15.73 -3.65
CA GLN A 111 -44.86 14.65 -4.59
C GLN A 111 -43.39 14.26 -4.45
N ASN A 112 -43.12 13.02 -4.07
CA ASN A 112 -41.77 12.48 -4.11
C ASN A 112 -41.44 12.06 -5.54
N ALA A 113 -40.25 12.43 -6.01
CA ALA A 113 -39.78 12.11 -7.34
C ALA A 113 -38.29 11.76 -7.32
N THR A 114 -37.89 10.93 -8.27
CA THR A 114 -36.47 10.69 -8.54
C THR A 114 -35.96 11.72 -9.53
N MET A 115 -34.64 11.92 -9.58
CA MET A 115 -34.01 12.63 -10.69
C MET A 115 -34.36 12.04 -12.07
N GLY A 116 -34.68 10.73 -12.12
CA GLY A 116 -35.10 10.02 -13.31
C GLY A 116 -36.49 10.39 -13.80
N ASP A 117 -37.41 10.80 -12.91
CA ASP A 117 -38.77 11.18 -13.27
C ASP A 117 -38.83 12.44 -14.14
N LEU A 118 -37.84 13.32 -13.96
CA LEU A 118 -37.79 14.62 -14.65
C LEU A 118 -36.93 14.61 -15.91
N VAL A 119 -36.52 13.44 -16.41
CA VAL A 119 -35.75 13.32 -17.67
C VAL A 119 -36.42 12.36 -18.64
N SER A 120 -36.12 12.54 -19.93
CA SER A 120 -36.71 11.72 -20.99
C SER A 120 -36.52 10.22 -20.76
N LYS A 121 -37.61 9.46 -20.94
CA LYS A 121 -37.63 8.00 -20.85
C LYS A 121 -36.69 7.37 -21.88
N GLY A 122 -36.18 6.17 -21.59
CA GLY A 122 -35.33 5.40 -22.50
C GLY A 122 -33.88 5.29 -22.04
N LYS A 123 -32.91 5.60 -22.92
CA LYS A 123 -31.47 5.36 -22.67
C LYS A 123 -30.94 6.06 -21.40
N THR A 124 -31.54 7.19 -21.01
CA THR A 124 -31.16 7.93 -19.80
C THR A 124 -31.44 7.16 -18.51
N GLN A 125 -32.52 6.39 -18.45
CA GLN A 125 -32.85 5.61 -17.25
C GLN A 125 -31.81 4.51 -17.00
N LYS A 126 -31.20 3.97 -18.06
CA LYS A 126 -30.10 2.99 -17.96
C LYS A 126 -28.79 3.58 -17.45
N THR A 127 -28.67 4.91 -17.43
CA THR A 127 -27.48 5.61 -16.93
C THR A 127 -27.61 6.05 -15.47
N LEU A 128 -28.75 5.74 -14.83
CA LEU A 128 -29.02 6.07 -13.43
C LEU A 128 -28.98 4.82 -12.55
N PRO A 129 -28.51 4.94 -11.29
CA PRO A 129 -28.71 3.92 -10.26
C PRO A 129 -30.18 3.54 -10.16
N GLU A 130 -30.45 2.28 -9.80
CA GLU A 130 -31.81 1.73 -9.84
C GLU A 130 -32.81 2.57 -9.03
N ARG A 131 -32.45 2.94 -7.80
CA ARG A 131 -33.24 3.80 -6.91
C ARG A 131 -33.60 5.18 -7.50
N HIS A 132 -32.82 5.65 -8.46
CA HIS A 132 -32.95 6.97 -9.08
C HIS A 132 -33.63 6.95 -10.45
N ARG A 133 -34.12 5.80 -10.89
CA ARG A 133 -34.89 5.66 -12.14
C ARG A 133 -36.32 6.15 -11.93
N ALA A 134 -36.94 6.63 -13.00
CA ALA A 134 -38.31 7.12 -12.98
C ALA A 134 -39.27 6.12 -12.32
N GLY A 135 -40.09 6.61 -11.38
CA GLY A 135 -41.11 5.86 -10.66
C GLY A 135 -40.64 5.16 -9.37
N GLN A 136 -39.35 5.23 -9.03
CA GLN A 136 -38.79 4.48 -7.89
C GLN A 136 -38.99 5.20 -6.54
N ALA A 137 -39.20 6.52 -6.55
CA ALA A 137 -39.63 7.31 -5.39
C ALA A 137 -41.17 7.40 -5.27
N GLY A 138 -41.90 6.61 -6.05
CA GLY A 138 -43.34 6.74 -6.26
C GLY A 138 -43.70 7.27 -7.65
N ALA A 139 -44.97 7.18 -8.02
CA ALA A 139 -45.44 7.68 -9.30
C ALA A 139 -45.68 9.19 -9.21
N LEU A 140 -44.84 9.99 -9.89
CA LEU A 140 -45.06 11.43 -10.03
C LEU A 140 -46.38 11.70 -10.75
N LYS A 141 -47.36 12.25 -10.01
CA LYS A 141 -48.73 12.52 -10.48
C LYS A 141 -48.98 14.01 -10.42
N LEU A 142 -48.81 14.66 -11.56
CA LEU A 142 -49.11 16.09 -11.73
C LEU A 142 -50.36 16.23 -12.59
N ALA A 143 -51.25 17.13 -12.20
CA ALA A 143 -52.45 17.50 -12.95
C ALA A 143 -52.65 19.02 -12.91
N THR A 144 -53.40 19.54 -13.87
CA THR A 144 -53.83 20.94 -13.85
C THR A 144 -54.68 21.27 -12.62
N ASP A 145 -54.77 22.55 -12.29
CA ASP A 145 -55.55 23.15 -11.18
C ASP A 145 -55.07 22.72 -9.78
N ASN A 146 -53.76 22.47 -9.65
CA ASN A 146 -53.12 22.02 -8.42
C ASN A 146 -51.79 22.74 -8.20
N SER A 147 -51.43 22.92 -6.92
CA SER A 147 -50.10 23.36 -6.50
C SER A 147 -49.32 22.17 -5.93
N TYR A 148 -48.07 21.98 -6.36
CA TYR A 148 -47.24 20.86 -5.91
C TYR A 148 -45.89 21.30 -5.35
N VAL A 149 -45.43 20.59 -4.32
CA VAL A 149 -44.02 20.56 -3.92
C VAL A 149 -43.44 19.24 -4.38
N VAL A 150 -42.50 19.28 -5.30
CA VAL A 150 -41.81 18.10 -5.85
C VAL A 150 -40.49 17.92 -5.10
N LYS A 151 -40.49 16.99 -4.15
CA LYS A 151 -39.30 16.61 -3.37
C LYS A 151 -38.48 15.58 -4.12
N ILE A 152 -37.23 15.92 -4.39
CA ILE A 152 -36.32 15.12 -5.22
C ILE A 152 -35.43 14.26 -4.34
N GLN A 153 -35.49 12.95 -4.57
CA GLN A 153 -34.69 11.99 -3.83
C GLN A 153 -33.18 12.24 -4.00
N GLY A 154 -32.48 12.37 -2.88
CA GLY A 154 -31.03 12.58 -2.81
C GLY A 154 -30.24 11.31 -3.13
N ALA A 155 -29.01 11.48 -3.61
CA ALA A 155 -28.12 10.38 -3.98
C ALA A 155 -27.00 10.18 -2.96
N ASN A 156 -26.70 8.91 -2.66
CA ASN A 156 -25.59 8.54 -1.78
C ASN A 156 -24.39 8.03 -2.60
N TYR A 157 -23.46 8.92 -2.91
CA TYR A 157 -22.20 8.57 -3.56
C TYR A 157 -21.09 8.47 -2.52
N ILE A 158 -20.50 7.29 -2.39
CA ILE A 158 -19.47 7.04 -1.38
C ILE A 158 -18.05 7.27 -1.91
N THR A 159 -17.11 7.44 -1.01
CA THR A 159 -15.68 7.38 -1.29
C THR A 159 -15.19 5.94 -1.12
N LEU A 160 -14.40 5.45 -2.08
CA LEU A 160 -13.63 4.23 -1.89
C LEU A 160 -12.21 4.60 -1.48
N ARG A 161 -11.80 4.18 -0.28
CA ARG A 161 -10.43 4.38 0.20
C ARG A 161 -9.66 3.06 0.21
N LEU A 162 -8.59 3.03 -0.59
CA LEU A 162 -7.97 1.82 -1.09
C LEU A 162 -6.51 1.74 -0.66
N GLY A 163 -6.19 0.79 0.21
CA GLY A 163 -4.83 0.46 0.62
C GLY A 163 -4.14 -0.44 -0.40
N MET A 164 -2.97 -0.04 -0.91
CA MET A 164 -2.22 -0.77 -1.93
C MET A 164 -0.81 -1.09 -1.41
N PHE A 165 -0.53 -2.36 -1.18
CA PHE A 165 0.65 -2.83 -0.47
C PHE A 165 1.58 -3.61 -1.39
N PHE A 166 2.76 -3.07 -1.69
CA PHE A 166 3.74 -3.64 -2.61
C PHE A 166 4.98 -4.16 -1.88
N ASP A 167 5.15 -5.48 -1.82
CA ASP A 167 6.23 -6.08 -1.04
C ASP A 167 7.63 -5.99 -1.72
N GLY A 168 8.68 -6.23 -0.93
CA GLY A 168 10.08 -6.20 -1.33
C GLY A 168 10.46 -7.27 -2.36
N THR A 169 11.65 -7.18 -2.94
CA THR A 169 12.05 -8.17 -3.96
C THR A 169 12.31 -9.51 -3.34
N ALA A 170 11.93 -10.58 -4.05
CA ALA A 170 12.02 -11.93 -3.54
C ALA A 170 11.27 -12.11 -2.21
N ASN A 171 10.33 -11.22 -1.86
CA ASN A 171 9.42 -11.42 -0.74
C ASN A 171 8.06 -11.89 -1.23
N ASN A 172 7.56 -12.95 -0.61
CA ASN A 172 6.20 -13.43 -0.77
C ASN A 172 5.77 -13.96 0.60
N THR A 173 4.81 -13.30 1.25
CA THR A 173 4.31 -13.67 2.58
C THR A 173 3.93 -15.14 2.67
N TYR A 174 3.30 -15.70 1.63
CA TYR A 174 2.82 -17.08 1.64
C TYR A 174 3.97 -18.09 1.55
N SER A 175 5.03 -17.75 0.81
CA SER A 175 6.28 -18.52 0.78
C SER A 175 7.05 -18.41 2.09
N ALA A 176 7.10 -17.22 2.70
CA ALA A 176 7.66 -17.02 4.05
C ALA A 176 6.91 -17.86 5.11
N ASN A 177 5.58 -17.90 5.04
CA ASN A 177 4.75 -18.77 5.90
C ASN A 177 5.06 -20.26 5.70
N TRP A 178 5.27 -20.68 4.45
CA TRP A 178 5.69 -22.05 4.15
C TRP A 178 7.08 -22.35 4.74
N GLY A 179 8.04 -21.43 4.58
CA GLY A 179 9.37 -21.53 5.15
C GLY A 179 9.36 -21.59 6.67
N LYS A 180 8.52 -20.77 7.33
CA LYS A 180 8.32 -20.85 8.79
C LYS A 180 7.86 -22.24 9.22
N LYS A 181 6.89 -22.85 8.52
CA LYS A 181 6.45 -24.23 8.83
C LYS A 181 7.59 -25.25 8.74
N LYS A 182 8.51 -25.08 7.79
CA LYS A 182 9.71 -25.93 7.67
C LYS A 182 10.68 -25.72 8.84
N LEU A 183 10.88 -24.47 9.26
CA LEU A 183 11.71 -24.14 10.43
C LEU A 183 11.11 -24.71 11.72
N ASP A 184 9.81 -24.53 11.95
CA ASP A 184 9.10 -25.03 13.13
C ASP A 184 9.20 -26.56 13.22
N ALA A 185 9.11 -27.27 12.08
CA ALA A 185 9.30 -28.72 12.03
C ALA A 185 10.73 -29.16 12.38
N TYR A 186 11.74 -28.30 12.16
CA TYR A 186 13.14 -28.58 12.46
C TYR A 186 13.53 -28.24 13.91
N ALA A 187 12.68 -27.54 14.66
CA ALA A 187 13.01 -27.02 16.00
C ALA A 187 13.50 -28.12 16.97
N GLY A 188 12.93 -29.33 16.90
CA GLY A 188 13.35 -30.46 17.72
C GLY A 188 14.79 -30.91 17.45
N THR A 189 15.21 -30.97 16.19
CA THR A 189 16.58 -31.33 15.80
C THR A 189 17.56 -30.24 16.23
N TRP A 190 17.21 -28.97 15.98
CA TRP A 190 18.03 -27.83 16.41
C TRP A 190 18.28 -27.81 17.91
N ARG A 191 17.26 -28.10 18.70
CA ARG A 191 17.36 -28.08 20.16
C ARG A 191 18.50 -28.96 20.69
N GLY A 192 18.75 -30.10 20.05
CA GLY A 192 19.88 -30.96 20.40
C GLY A 192 21.24 -30.28 20.21
N TYR A 193 21.45 -29.62 19.07
CA TYR A 193 22.67 -28.85 18.79
C TYR A 193 22.83 -27.66 19.72
N TYR A 194 21.73 -26.95 19.99
CA TYR A 194 21.71 -25.82 20.92
C TYR A 194 22.15 -26.25 22.32
N LEU A 195 21.53 -27.28 22.89
CA LEU A 195 21.84 -27.77 24.24
C LEU A 195 23.29 -28.28 24.35
N ALA A 196 23.86 -28.83 23.27
CA ALA A 196 25.25 -29.30 23.25
C ALA A 196 26.29 -28.16 23.22
N ASN A 197 25.89 -26.94 22.87
CA ASN A 197 26.82 -25.81 22.69
C ASN A 197 26.45 -24.54 23.48
N GLN A 198 25.30 -24.49 24.16
CA GLN A 198 24.81 -23.31 24.89
C GLN A 198 25.80 -22.73 25.92
N ASP A 199 26.70 -23.55 26.47
CA ASP A 199 27.71 -23.12 27.44
C ASP A 199 28.93 -22.45 26.79
N LYS A 200 29.02 -22.47 25.44
CA LYS A 200 30.09 -21.85 24.65
C LYS A 200 29.59 -20.55 24.01
N PRO A 201 30.46 -19.54 23.85
CA PRO A 201 30.15 -18.39 23.01
C PRO A 201 29.75 -18.82 21.59
N PHE A 202 28.74 -18.17 20.99
CA PHE A 202 28.23 -18.53 19.65
C PHE A 202 29.29 -18.58 18.54
N LYS A 203 30.29 -17.70 18.59
CA LYS A 203 31.42 -17.69 17.65
C LYS A 203 32.27 -18.96 17.66
N ASP A 204 32.20 -19.74 18.74
CA ASP A 204 32.95 -20.97 18.95
C ASP A 204 32.11 -22.22 18.62
N TRP A 205 30.88 -22.04 18.12
CA TRP A 205 30.02 -23.15 17.73
C TRP A 205 30.54 -23.82 16.45
N PRO A 206 30.47 -25.17 16.36
CA PRO A 206 30.82 -25.90 15.14
C PRO A 206 29.97 -25.46 13.94
N ALA A 207 30.53 -25.50 12.74
CA ALA A 207 29.83 -25.05 11.53
C ALA A 207 28.58 -25.90 11.23
N GLU A 208 28.63 -27.19 11.54
CA GLU A 208 27.55 -28.17 11.36
C GLU A 208 26.37 -27.85 12.28
N SER A 209 26.63 -27.26 13.44
CA SER A 209 25.61 -26.73 14.34
C SER A 209 24.99 -25.43 13.82
N LEU A 210 25.27 -25.02 12.59
CA LEU A 210 24.71 -23.82 11.95
C LEU A 210 24.09 -24.18 10.58
N GLU A 211 24.11 -25.46 10.23
CA GLU A 211 23.52 -25.97 8.99
C GLU A 211 22.00 -26.09 9.17
N PHE A 212 21.28 -25.41 8.29
CA PHE A 212 19.85 -25.58 8.16
C PHE A 212 19.52 -26.93 7.51
N PRO A 213 18.30 -27.46 7.73
CA PRO A 213 17.87 -28.67 7.05
C PRO A 213 18.01 -28.49 5.54
N ASN A 214 18.97 -29.20 4.95
CA ASN A 214 19.07 -29.36 3.51
C ASN A 214 18.07 -30.44 3.10
N ASP A 215 16.86 -30.02 2.76
CA ASP A 215 15.93 -30.79 1.95
C ASP A 215 16.04 -30.28 0.51
N ASP A 216 15.66 -31.09 -0.48
CA ASP A 216 15.76 -30.75 -1.91
C ASP A 216 14.98 -29.46 -2.26
N ASP A 217 14.01 -29.08 -1.41
CA ASP A 217 13.10 -27.94 -1.62
C ASP A 217 13.38 -26.70 -0.76
N PHE A 218 14.24 -26.76 0.26
CA PHE A 218 14.52 -25.65 1.19
C PHE A 218 16.03 -25.40 1.35
N HIS A 219 16.49 -24.24 0.90
CA HIS A 219 17.88 -23.82 1.03
C HIS A 219 17.97 -22.53 1.84
N TRP A 220 18.84 -22.54 2.84
CA TRP A 220 19.05 -21.40 3.73
C TRP A 220 20.35 -20.65 3.43
N PHE A 221 20.30 -19.33 3.62
CA PHE A 221 21.09 -18.27 3.01
C PHE A 221 22.61 -18.20 3.30
N TRP A 222 23.21 -19.20 3.97
CA TRP A 222 24.66 -19.21 4.26
C TRP A 222 25.46 -20.33 3.59
N GLN A 223 24.80 -21.29 2.94
CA GLN A 223 25.51 -22.49 2.48
C GLN A 223 26.18 -22.35 1.11
N LYS A 224 25.74 -21.40 0.28
CA LYS A 224 26.38 -21.06 -1.00
C LYS A 224 26.30 -19.54 -1.22
N ASP A 225 27.46 -18.87 -1.15
CA ASP A 225 27.65 -17.42 -1.37
C ASP A 225 27.19 -16.90 -2.77
N GLU A 226 26.69 -17.79 -3.64
CA GLU A 226 26.33 -17.54 -5.04
C GLU A 226 24.80 -17.47 -5.29
N ASP A 227 23.96 -17.86 -4.32
CA ASP A 227 22.50 -17.92 -4.50
C ASP A 227 21.78 -16.67 -3.95
N VAL A 228 20.73 -16.21 -4.64
CA VAL A 228 19.88 -15.07 -4.23
C VAL A 228 18.96 -15.50 -3.08
N GLU A 229 18.73 -14.62 -2.10
CA GLU A 229 17.83 -14.85 -0.96
C GLU A 229 16.43 -15.30 -1.43
N SER A 230 15.99 -16.48 -0.99
CA SER A 230 14.64 -17.01 -1.29
C SER A 230 13.60 -16.44 -0.34
N SER A 231 12.39 -16.17 -0.84
CA SER A 231 11.26 -15.69 -0.04
C SER A 231 10.92 -16.59 1.15
N ALA A 232 11.17 -17.90 1.03
CA ALA A 232 10.93 -18.88 2.07
C ALA A 232 11.89 -18.73 3.27
N ALA A 233 13.00 -18.01 3.10
CA ALA A 233 13.99 -17.83 4.15
C ALA A 233 13.78 -16.53 4.98
N ASN A 234 12.70 -15.80 4.75
CA ASN A 234 12.42 -14.51 5.38
C ASN A 234 11.23 -14.59 6.36
N GLU A 235 11.18 -13.68 7.34
CA GLU A 235 9.95 -13.34 8.07
C GLU A 235 9.05 -12.44 7.20
N TRP A 236 7.86 -12.11 7.71
CA TRP A 236 7.01 -11.07 7.13
C TRP A 236 7.70 -9.72 7.11
N THR A 237 7.51 -8.99 6.02
CA THR A 237 7.91 -7.59 5.92
C THR A 237 6.92 -6.69 6.64
N ASN A 238 7.34 -5.45 6.90
CA ASN A 238 6.46 -4.43 7.43
C ASN A 238 5.33 -4.07 6.46
N VAL A 239 5.45 -4.36 5.16
CA VAL A 239 4.38 -4.18 4.19
C VAL A 239 3.23 -5.16 4.47
N GLN A 240 3.55 -6.44 4.69
CA GLN A 240 2.54 -7.44 5.08
C GLN A 240 1.90 -7.09 6.42
N LYS A 241 2.72 -6.73 7.43
CA LYS A 241 2.21 -6.39 8.76
C LYS A 241 1.27 -5.18 8.71
N LEU A 242 1.59 -4.14 7.92
CA LEU A 242 0.68 -3.00 7.72
C LEU A 242 -0.57 -3.36 6.90
N TYR A 243 -0.44 -4.26 5.92
CA TYR A 243 -1.60 -4.77 5.18
C TYR A 243 -2.58 -5.43 6.15
N ASP A 244 -2.11 -6.29 7.06
CA ASP A 244 -2.98 -6.96 8.03
C ASP A 244 -3.68 -5.97 8.97
N LEU A 245 -2.98 -4.94 9.43
CA LEU A 245 -3.54 -3.89 10.30
C LEU A 245 -4.46 -2.89 9.58
N TYR A 246 -4.49 -2.86 8.25
CA TYR A 246 -5.37 -1.98 7.48
C TYR A 246 -6.81 -2.50 7.49
N MET A 247 -7.79 -1.63 7.73
CA MET A 247 -9.20 -2.01 7.79
C MET A 247 -9.72 -2.48 6.42
N GLU A 248 -10.50 -3.55 6.39
CA GLU A 248 -11.04 -4.14 5.16
C GLU A 248 -12.54 -4.33 5.26
N LYS A 249 -13.26 -4.02 4.17
CA LYS A 249 -14.71 -4.24 4.02
C LYS A 249 -15.52 -3.60 5.14
N ALA A 250 -15.08 -2.41 5.56
CA ALA A 250 -15.69 -1.62 6.62
C ALA A 250 -16.01 -0.22 6.13
N PHE A 251 -17.05 0.37 6.69
CA PHE A 251 -17.34 1.79 6.56
C PHE A 251 -16.68 2.58 7.69
N ASN A 252 -16.44 3.86 7.46
CA ASN A 252 -16.24 4.81 8.53
C ASN A 252 -17.56 5.08 9.28
N ASP A 253 -17.48 5.79 10.41
CA ASP A 253 -18.62 5.97 11.33
C ASP A 253 -19.87 6.58 10.69
N ASP A 254 -19.72 7.45 9.67
CA ASP A 254 -20.84 8.11 8.96
C ASP A 254 -21.26 7.39 7.67
N ASN A 255 -20.68 6.22 7.36
CA ASN A 255 -20.91 5.43 6.15
C ASN A 255 -20.63 6.14 4.81
N SER A 256 -19.85 7.22 4.80
CA SER A 256 -19.48 7.93 3.56
C SER A 256 -18.22 7.38 2.88
N VAL A 257 -17.36 6.66 3.61
CA VAL A 257 -16.09 6.10 3.12
C VAL A 257 -16.05 4.61 3.37
N PHE A 258 -15.81 3.83 2.31
CA PHE A 258 -15.65 2.38 2.39
C PHE A 258 -14.18 1.98 2.19
N TYR A 259 -13.67 1.15 3.11
CA TYR A 259 -12.27 0.74 3.16
C TYR A 259 -12.05 -0.62 2.49
N HIS A 260 -11.04 -0.71 1.66
CA HIS A 260 -10.56 -1.96 1.07
C HIS A 260 -9.04 -1.94 0.91
N LYS A 261 -8.43 -3.13 0.82
CA LYS A 261 -6.98 -3.28 0.70
C LYS A 261 -6.61 -4.38 -0.29
N GLU A 262 -5.46 -4.20 -0.94
CA GLU A 262 -4.86 -5.16 -1.86
C GLU A 262 -3.39 -5.37 -1.51
N TYR A 263 -2.98 -6.64 -1.41
CA TYR A 263 -1.58 -7.03 -1.25
C TYR A 263 -1.02 -7.56 -2.56
N ILE A 264 0.17 -7.06 -2.92
CA ILE A 264 0.90 -7.40 -4.13
C ILE A 264 2.24 -7.97 -3.69
N THR A 265 2.46 -9.25 -4.02
CA THR A 265 3.71 -9.96 -3.72
C THR A 265 4.91 -9.30 -4.39
N GLY A 266 6.09 -9.55 -3.83
CA GLY A 266 7.34 -8.95 -4.22
C GLY A 266 7.74 -9.06 -5.68
N ILE A 267 8.52 -8.10 -6.15
CA ILE A 267 9.19 -8.17 -7.45
C ILE A 267 10.01 -9.47 -7.52
N GLY A 268 10.02 -10.12 -8.68
CA GLY A 268 10.77 -11.36 -8.89
C GLY A 268 10.14 -12.64 -8.31
N THR A 269 8.96 -12.57 -7.68
CA THR A 269 8.15 -13.73 -7.26
C THR A 269 6.83 -13.82 -8.01
N GLY A 270 6.27 -15.03 -8.07
CA GLY A 270 4.90 -15.30 -8.50
C GLY A 270 3.85 -14.50 -7.71
N ASN A 271 2.65 -14.36 -8.27
CA ASN A 271 1.51 -13.71 -7.62
C ASN A 271 0.60 -14.70 -6.88
N SER A 272 1.04 -15.94 -6.67
CA SER A 272 0.28 -16.95 -5.94
C SER A 272 0.12 -16.55 -4.47
N THR A 273 -1.07 -16.79 -3.95
CA THR A 273 -1.43 -16.63 -2.53
C THR A 273 -1.50 -17.97 -1.80
N GLU A 274 -1.06 -19.06 -2.44
CA GLU A 274 -0.97 -20.36 -1.80
C GLU A 274 0.23 -20.41 -0.86
N ILE A 275 0.08 -21.03 0.32
CA ILE A 275 1.17 -21.24 1.28
C ILE A 275 2.07 -22.37 0.77
N ALA A 276 2.91 -22.02 -0.20
CA ALA A 276 3.86 -22.87 -0.87
C ALA A 276 5.09 -22.05 -1.27
N LYS A 277 6.17 -22.73 -1.66
CA LYS A 277 7.34 -22.07 -2.25
C LYS A 277 6.91 -21.28 -3.48
N ALA A 278 7.31 -20.01 -3.53
CA ALA A 278 6.97 -19.15 -4.65
C ALA A 278 7.73 -19.55 -5.93
N ASP A 279 7.09 -19.37 -7.08
CA ASP A 279 7.80 -19.33 -8.36
C ASP A 279 8.74 -18.12 -8.35
N GLU A 280 10.04 -18.39 -8.38
CA GLU A 280 11.10 -17.37 -8.29
C GLU A 280 11.88 -17.32 -9.60
N SER A 281 12.01 -16.12 -10.17
CA SER A 281 12.82 -15.90 -11.36
C SER A 281 14.11 -15.21 -10.97
N THR A 282 15.24 -15.91 -10.94
CA THR A 282 16.56 -15.31 -10.66
C THR A 282 16.87 -14.14 -11.60
N LEU A 283 16.49 -14.29 -12.88
CA LEU A 283 16.63 -13.24 -13.89
C LEU A 283 15.63 -12.08 -13.66
N GLY A 284 14.39 -12.37 -13.26
CA GLY A 284 13.40 -11.34 -12.89
C GLY A 284 13.76 -10.57 -11.60
N GLN A 285 14.31 -11.26 -10.60
CA GLN A 285 14.81 -10.71 -9.34
C GLN A 285 16.04 -9.83 -9.57
N GLY A 286 16.94 -10.17 -10.49
CA GLY A 286 18.11 -9.36 -10.82
C GLY A 286 17.78 -8.14 -11.69
N LEU A 287 16.86 -8.28 -12.64
CA LEU A 287 16.58 -7.24 -13.64
C LEU A 287 15.45 -6.28 -13.27
N GLY A 288 14.47 -6.69 -12.45
CA GLY A 288 13.30 -5.85 -12.12
C GLY A 288 12.37 -5.57 -13.31
N THR A 289 12.52 -6.30 -14.42
CA THR A 289 11.74 -6.20 -15.67
C THR A 289 11.01 -7.51 -16.01
N GLY A 290 10.15 -7.47 -17.02
CA GLY A 290 9.36 -8.63 -17.45
C GLY A 290 8.11 -8.82 -16.60
N ASP A 291 7.53 -10.02 -16.64
CA ASP A 291 6.23 -10.33 -16.02
C ASP A 291 6.23 -10.22 -14.48
N TYR A 292 7.41 -10.25 -13.86
CA TYR A 292 7.61 -10.05 -12.42
C TYR A 292 8.28 -8.74 -12.05
N GLY A 293 8.44 -7.81 -13.01
CA GLY A 293 9.04 -6.50 -12.81
C GLY A 293 8.10 -5.46 -12.18
N VAL A 294 8.63 -4.29 -11.84
CA VAL A 294 7.90 -3.21 -11.14
C VAL A 294 6.61 -2.82 -11.86
N THR A 295 6.68 -2.54 -13.17
CA THR A 295 5.50 -2.10 -13.96
C THR A 295 4.45 -3.21 -14.10
N ALA A 296 4.89 -4.48 -14.13
CA ALA A 296 4.00 -5.63 -14.22
C ALA A 296 3.27 -5.85 -12.89
N LYS A 297 3.95 -5.76 -11.74
CA LYS A 297 3.33 -5.82 -10.41
C LYS A 297 2.30 -4.72 -10.19
N VAL A 298 2.59 -3.48 -10.60
CA VAL A 298 1.61 -2.38 -10.59
C VAL A 298 0.41 -2.69 -11.49
N SER A 299 0.65 -3.23 -12.69
CA SER A 299 -0.43 -3.64 -13.59
C SER A 299 -1.31 -4.74 -13.01
N THR A 300 -0.70 -5.71 -12.32
CA THR A 300 -1.39 -6.80 -11.62
C THR A 300 -2.23 -6.25 -10.47
N GLY A 301 -1.68 -5.38 -9.62
CA GLY A 301 -2.43 -4.76 -8.52
C GLY A 301 -3.63 -3.94 -9.01
N ILE A 302 -3.45 -3.12 -10.07
CA ILE A 302 -4.56 -2.39 -10.70
C ILE A 302 -5.61 -3.36 -11.25
N LYS A 303 -5.15 -4.48 -11.84
CA LYS A 303 -6.04 -5.52 -12.37
C LYS A 303 -6.86 -6.15 -11.25
N GLN A 304 -6.22 -6.61 -10.17
CA GLN A 304 -6.85 -7.24 -9.01
C GLN A 304 -7.89 -6.30 -8.40
N LEU A 305 -7.48 -5.07 -8.06
CA LEU A 305 -8.38 -4.05 -7.52
C LEU A 305 -9.63 -3.83 -8.40
N CYS A 306 -9.43 -3.64 -9.70
CA CYS A 306 -10.55 -3.39 -10.61
C CYS A 306 -11.45 -4.62 -10.80
N GLU A 307 -10.96 -5.82 -10.53
CA GLU A 307 -11.72 -7.07 -10.56
C GLU A 307 -12.46 -7.33 -9.24
N GLN A 308 -11.98 -6.79 -8.11
CA GLN A 308 -12.64 -6.86 -6.80
C GLN A 308 -13.77 -5.85 -6.61
N ILE A 309 -13.70 -4.67 -7.24
CA ILE A 309 -14.72 -3.60 -7.10
C ILE A 309 -16.19 -4.08 -7.24
N PRO A 310 -16.55 -4.94 -8.20
CA PRO A 310 -17.91 -5.48 -8.31
C PRO A 310 -18.36 -6.25 -7.07
N ASP A 311 -17.47 -7.09 -6.52
CA ASP A 311 -17.75 -7.89 -5.33
C ASP A 311 -17.87 -7.01 -4.08
N LEU A 312 -17.08 -5.92 -3.99
CA LEU A 312 -17.25 -4.92 -2.93
C LEU A 312 -18.62 -4.24 -3.01
N PHE A 313 -19.04 -3.82 -4.21
CA PHE A 313 -20.36 -3.21 -4.41
C PHE A 313 -21.50 -4.18 -4.09
N LYS A 314 -21.34 -5.46 -4.43
CA LYS A 314 -22.28 -6.51 -4.06
C LYS A 314 -22.35 -6.66 -2.54
N PHE A 315 -21.20 -6.79 -1.88
CA PHE A 315 -21.10 -6.89 -0.41
C PHE A 315 -21.78 -5.73 0.30
N ILE A 316 -21.55 -4.49 -0.16
CA ILE A 316 -22.17 -3.30 0.42
C ILE A 316 -23.68 -3.34 0.24
N LYS A 317 -24.16 -3.63 -0.97
CA LYS A 317 -25.60 -3.66 -1.26
C LYS A 317 -26.35 -4.77 -0.52
N GLU A 318 -25.69 -5.90 -0.27
CA GLU A 318 -26.28 -7.01 0.51
C GLU A 318 -26.46 -6.65 1.98
N ARG A 319 -25.60 -5.80 2.55
CA ARG A 319 -25.70 -5.35 3.94
C ARG A 319 -26.55 -4.10 4.11
N SER A 320 -26.51 -3.19 3.14
CA SER A 320 -27.14 -1.87 3.25
C SER A 320 -27.44 -1.28 1.85
N PRO A 321 -28.51 -1.75 1.19
CA PRO A 321 -28.79 -1.42 -0.22
C PRO A 321 -29.05 0.08 -0.47
N GLU A 322 -29.56 0.79 0.54
CA GLU A 322 -29.81 2.24 0.51
C GLU A 322 -28.55 3.11 0.72
N LEU A 323 -27.42 2.53 1.13
CA LEU A 323 -26.21 3.30 1.42
C LEU A 323 -25.37 3.64 0.18
N VAL A 324 -25.58 3.03 -0.99
CA VAL A 324 -24.69 3.26 -2.13
C VAL A 324 -25.40 3.31 -3.48
N ASP A 325 -25.41 4.51 -4.07
CA ASP A 325 -25.81 4.75 -5.46
C ASP A 325 -24.62 4.75 -6.43
N GLY A 326 -23.41 5.04 -5.94
CA GLY A 326 -22.21 5.09 -6.76
C GLY A 326 -20.97 5.60 -6.02
N ILE A 327 -19.95 5.97 -6.78
CA ILE A 327 -18.65 6.45 -6.27
C ILE A 327 -18.48 7.94 -6.57
N THR A 328 -18.19 8.74 -5.53
CA THR A 328 -17.83 10.16 -5.68
C THR A 328 -16.31 10.34 -5.77
N LYS A 329 -15.55 9.59 -4.99
CA LYS A 329 -14.10 9.77 -4.84
C LYS A 329 -13.37 8.42 -4.70
N PHE A 330 -12.14 8.38 -5.22
CA PHE A 330 -11.14 7.37 -4.87
C PHE A 330 -10.00 8.00 -4.08
N GLU A 331 -9.71 7.41 -2.93
CA GLU A 331 -8.56 7.72 -2.10
C GLU A 331 -7.61 6.51 -2.10
N PHE A 332 -6.31 6.77 -2.21
CA PHE A 332 -5.30 5.72 -2.22
C PHE A 332 -4.29 5.93 -1.10
N ASP A 333 -4.06 4.88 -0.34
CA ASP A 333 -2.93 4.77 0.58
C ASP A 333 -1.96 3.73 0.03
N ALA A 334 -0.77 4.15 -0.41
CA ALA A 334 0.18 3.27 -1.08
C ALA A 334 1.38 2.97 -0.18
N PHE A 335 1.62 1.69 0.09
CA PHE A 335 2.74 1.22 0.88
C PHE A 335 3.69 0.37 0.05
N GLY A 336 4.98 0.46 0.33
CA GLY A 336 5.90 -0.51 -0.26
C GLY A 336 7.30 -0.48 0.32
N PHE A 337 8.02 -1.58 0.10
CA PHE A 337 9.40 -1.78 0.57
C PHE A 337 10.35 -2.08 -0.59
N SER A 338 11.55 -1.51 -0.60
CA SER A 338 12.60 -1.85 -1.59
C SER A 338 12.18 -1.54 -3.03
N ARG A 339 12.15 -2.54 -3.93
CA ARG A 339 11.53 -2.40 -5.27
C ARG A 339 10.00 -2.32 -5.21
N GLY A 340 9.37 -2.86 -4.16
CA GLY A 340 7.96 -2.62 -3.86
C GLY A 340 7.69 -1.15 -3.55
N ALA A 341 8.62 -0.45 -2.91
CA ALA A 341 8.54 1.01 -2.75
C ALA A 341 8.62 1.74 -4.10
N ALA A 342 9.47 1.27 -5.02
CA ALA A 342 9.49 1.78 -6.40
C ALA A 342 8.15 1.49 -7.14
N ALA A 343 7.55 0.32 -6.90
CA ALA A 343 6.22 -0.04 -7.41
C ALA A 343 5.11 0.84 -6.84
N ALA A 344 5.10 1.11 -5.53
CA ALA A 344 4.15 2.02 -4.89
C ALA A 344 4.25 3.44 -5.48
N ARG A 345 5.47 3.96 -5.66
CA ARG A 345 5.70 5.28 -6.29
C ARG A 345 5.24 5.30 -7.75
N HIS A 346 5.50 4.24 -8.51
CA HIS A 346 5.03 4.12 -9.89
C HIS A 346 3.52 3.94 -10.00
N PHE A 347 2.91 3.22 -9.05
CA PHE A 347 1.47 3.06 -8.91
C PHE A 347 0.81 4.42 -8.69
N ILE A 348 1.31 5.22 -7.75
CA ILE A 348 0.85 6.60 -7.48
C ILE A 348 0.82 7.39 -8.78
N HIS A 349 1.93 7.41 -9.52
CA HIS A 349 1.96 8.10 -10.81
C HIS A 349 0.91 7.55 -11.77
N THR A 350 0.77 6.22 -11.85
CA THR A 350 -0.14 5.55 -12.77
C THR A 350 -1.61 5.86 -12.45
N VAL A 351 -2.05 5.83 -11.19
CA VAL A 351 -3.45 6.13 -10.85
C VAL A 351 -3.80 7.60 -11.05
N LEU A 352 -2.84 8.50 -10.85
CA LEU A 352 -3.01 9.95 -11.00
C LEU A 352 -2.88 10.46 -12.45
N ASP A 353 -2.52 9.60 -13.42
CA ASP A 353 -2.28 9.93 -14.84
C ASP A 353 -3.58 10.22 -15.65
N GLY A 354 -4.61 10.70 -14.94
CA GLY A 354 -5.89 11.14 -15.49
C GLY A 354 -6.69 10.05 -16.19
N LYS A 355 -7.65 10.46 -17.02
CA LYS A 355 -8.64 9.58 -17.67
C LYS A 355 -8.05 8.51 -18.61
N LYS A 356 -6.80 8.67 -19.05
CA LYS A 356 -6.10 7.73 -19.93
C LYS A 356 -5.21 6.75 -19.17
N SER A 357 -5.11 6.87 -17.84
CA SER A 357 -4.36 5.94 -17.01
C SER A 357 -4.86 4.50 -17.16
N GLN A 358 -4.00 3.54 -16.81
CA GLN A 358 -4.36 2.13 -16.78
C GLN A 358 -5.54 1.86 -15.85
N PHE A 359 -5.51 2.46 -14.64
CA PHE A 359 -6.57 2.36 -13.65
C PHE A 359 -7.89 2.92 -14.20
N ALA A 360 -7.92 4.18 -14.65
CA ALA A 360 -9.14 4.81 -15.14
C ALA A 360 -9.76 4.05 -16.33
N LYS A 361 -8.93 3.53 -17.24
CA LYS A 361 -9.41 2.72 -18.37
C LYS A 361 -10.04 1.40 -17.91
N LYS A 362 -9.39 0.68 -17.00
CA LYS A 362 -9.86 -0.64 -16.56
C LYS A 362 -11.10 -0.50 -15.67
N LEU A 363 -11.06 0.40 -14.71
CA LEU A 363 -12.18 0.70 -13.83
C LEU A 363 -13.42 1.13 -14.62
N ARG A 364 -13.30 2.07 -15.58
CA ARG A 364 -14.45 2.49 -16.39
C ARG A 364 -15.09 1.34 -17.18
N LYS A 365 -14.29 0.37 -17.66
CA LYS A 365 -14.82 -0.83 -18.31
C LYS A 365 -15.57 -1.71 -17.32
N THR A 366 -15.01 -1.94 -16.13
CA THR A 366 -15.67 -2.67 -15.04
C THR A 366 -16.98 -1.98 -14.67
N CYS A 367 -16.96 -0.69 -14.35
CA CYS A 367 -18.13 0.09 -13.97
C CYS A 367 -19.24 0.04 -15.03
N GLN A 368 -18.89 0.14 -16.32
CA GLN A 368 -19.86 0.05 -17.41
C GLN A 368 -20.50 -1.33 -17.50
N LYS A 369 -19.71 -2.40 -17.30
CA LYS A 369 -20.20 -3.79 -17.35
C LYS A 369 -21.15 -4.09 -16.18
N GLU A 370 -20.76 -3.65 -14.98
CA GLU A 370 -21.44 -3.98 -13.72
C GLU A 370 -22.45 -2.91 -13.26
N GLN A 371 -22.71 -1.89 -14.08
CA GLN A 371 -23.61 -0.77 -13.76
C GLN A 371 -23.26 -0.06 -12.44
N ILE A 372 -21.96 0.17 -12.20
CA ILE A 372 -21.46 0.98 -11.09
C ILE A 372 -21.30 2.42 -11.59
N PHE A 373 -21.90 3.37 -10.88
CA PHE A 373 -21.97 4.76 -11.34
C PHE A 373 -20.89 5.61 -10.66
N LEU A 374 -20.20 6.44 -11.44
CA LEU A 374 -19.39 7.54 -10.91
C LEU A 374 -20.26 8.80 -10.87
N THR A 375 -19.99 9.71 -9.92
CA THR A 375 -20.64 11.02 -9.90
C THR A 375 -20.47 11.76 -11.25
N PRO A 376 -21.45 12.54 -11.73
CA PRO A 376 -21.36 13.22 -13.02
C PRO A 376 -20.20 14.20 -13.17
N VAL A 377 -19.71 14.72 -12.05
CA VAL A 377 -18.60 15.68 -11.98
C VAL A 377 -17.23 15.01 -11.80
N PHE A 378 -17.16 13.68 -11.89
CA PHE A 378 -15.94 12.94 -11.61
C PHE A 378 -14.78 13.35 -12.52
N ASP A 379 -13.72 13.93 -11.92
CA ASP A 379 -12.48 14.29 -12.59
C ASP A 379 -11.27 13.56 -12.01
N TRP A 380 -10.64 12.72 -12.83
CA TRP A 380 -9.42 11.97 -12.51
C TRP A 380 -8.21 12.86 -12.18
N LYS A 381 -8.26 14.15 -12.54
CA LYS A 381 -7.20 15.12 -12.30
C LYS A 381 -7.45 16.01 -11.08
N ASN A 382 -8.63 15.94 -10.47
CA ASN A 382 -8.99 16.71 -9.29
C ASN A 382 -8.86 15.84 -8.02
N ASN A 383 -8.27 16.39 -6.96
CA ASN A 383 -8.14 15.68 -5.69
C ASN A 383 -9.48 15.43 -5.01
N GLU A 384 -10.52 16.22 -5.32
CA GLU A 384 -11.87 15.98 -4.78
C GLU A 384 -12.46 14.63 -5.23
N GLN A 385 -11.99 14.05 -6.34
CA GLN A 385 -12.48 12.78 -6.86
C GLN A 385 -11.40 11.70 -7.03
N CYS A 386 -10.12 12.06 -7.12
CA CYS A 386 -9.03 11.09 -7.21
C CYS A 386 -7.75 11.65 -6.58
N GLU A 387 -7.35 11.11 -5.44
CA GLU A 387 -6.22 11.58 -4.63
C GLU A 387 -5.44 10.40 -4.05
N VAL A 388 -4.13 10.60 -3.84
CA VAL A 388 -3.33 9.73 -2.97
C VAL A 388 -3.23 10.42 -1.62
N THR A 389 -3.84 9.83 -0.59
CA THR A 389 -3.91 10.39 0.76
C THR A 389 -2.63 10.13 1.54
N PHE A 390 -2.02 8.97 1.37
CA PHE A 390 -0.78 8.60 2.05
C PHE A 390 0.14 7.74 1.18
N ALA A 391 1.45 7.98 1.29
CA ALA A 391 2.47 7.11 0.73
C ALA A 391 3.46 6.67 1.83
N GLY A 392 3.38 5.41 2.26
CA GLY A 392 4.23 4.83 3.29
C GLY A 392 5.35 3.96 2.70
N ILE A 393 6.55 4.52 2.59
CA ILE A 393 7.63 3.95 1.78
C ILE A 393 8.78 3.49 2.71
N PHE A 394 9.27 2.28 2.48
CA PHE A 394 10.45 1.73 3.15
C PHE A 394 11.59 1.57 2.14
N ASP A 395 12.67 2.31 2.37
CA ASP A 395 13.99 2.19 1.76
C ASP A 395 13.98 1.89 0.25
N THR A 396 13.54 2.86 -0.56
CA THR A 396 13.35 2.65 -2.01
C THR A 396 14.66 2.27 -2.72
N VAL A 397 14.67 1.08 -3.33
CA VAL A 397 15.71 0.63 -4.26
C VAL A 397 15.04 0.40 -5.61
N ALA A 398 15.30 1.26 -6.60
CA ALA A 398 14.59 1.21 -7.88
C ALA A 398 15.32 0.44 -8.98
N ALA A 399 16.61 0.18 -8.79
CA ALA A 399 17.50 -0.20 -9.86
C ALA A 399 17.00 -1.39 -10.69
N ILE A 400 16.92 -1.14 -12.00
CA ILE A 400 16.47 -2.06 -13.04
C ILE A 400 17.67 -2.30 -13.96
N ALA A 401 18.24 -3.50 -13.94
CA ALA A 401 19.28 -3.85 -14.90
C ALA A 401 18.66 -3.99 -16.31
N GLN A 402 19.20 -3.25 -17.29
CA GLN A 402 18.70 -3.25 -18.66
C GLN A 402 19.54 -4.19 -19.53
N MET A 403 18.91 -5.25 -20.06
CA MET A 403 19.56 -6.27 -20.89
C MET A 403 20.21 -5.70 -22.18
N ASN A 404 19.82 -4.51 -22.62
CA ASN A 404 20.13 -3.99 -23.95
C ASN A 404 21.52 -3.34 -24.06
N HIS A 405 22.26 -3.22 -22.95
CA HIS A 405 23.55 -2.53 -22.90
C HIS A 405 24.69 -3.30 -22.23
N PHE A 406 24.49 -4.58 -21.88
CA PHE A 406 25.45 -5.38 -21.10
C PHE A 406 25.89 -4.71 -19.77
N ASP A 407 25.13 -3.72 -19.28
CA ASP A 407 25.29 -3.09 -17.97
C ASP A 407 24.25 -3.71 -17.02
N PHE A 408 24.70 -4.71 -16.26
CA PHE A 408 23.92 -5.38 -15.23
C PHE A 408 24.03 -4.67 -13.88
N THR A 409 24.66 -3.49 -13.81
CA THR A 409 24.88 -2.83 -12.53
C THR A 409 23.63 -2.05 -12.11
N PRO A 410 23.12 -2.25 -10.88
CA PRO A 410 22.04 -1.44 -10.31
C PRO A 410 22.48 -0.01 -9.94
N HIS A 411 23.67 0.40 -10.37
CA HIS A 411 24.40 1.59 -9.95
C HIS A 411 24.20 2.78 -10.91
N ASN A 412 23.02 2.88 -11.53
CA ASN A 412 22.69 3.98 -12.41
C ASN A 412 21.26 4.47 -12.18
N THR A 413 20.98 5.70 -12.62
CA THR A 413 19.66 6.34 -12.50
C THR A 413 18.65 5.86 -13.55
N ARG A 414 18.98 4.84 -14.36
CA ARG A 414 18.17 4.45 -15.52
C ARG A 414 17.06 3.47 -15.14
N ASN A 415 16.02 3.99 -14.50
CA ASN A 415 14.85 3.24 -14.04
C ASN A 415 13.88 2.78 -15.15
N GLY A 416 14.28 2.88 -16.43
CA GLY A 416 13.46 2.44 -17.57
C GLY A 416 12.13 3.19 -17.67
N LYS A 417 11.00 2.48 -17.53
CA LYS A 417 9.63 3.05 -17.53
C LYS A 417 9.09 3.34 -16.13
N VAL A 418 9.86 3.06 -15.09
CA VAL A 418 9.44 3.26 -13.70
C VAL A 418 9.58 4.74 -13.36
N ARG A 419 8.51 5.29 -12.80
CA ARG A 419 8.38 6.72 -12.49
C ARG A 419 8.36 6.86 -10.98
N LEU A 420 9.40 7.46 -10.41
CA LEU A 420 9.60 7.55 -8.96
C LEU A 420 9.19 8.89 -8.37
N TRP A 421 9.11 9.94 -9.19
CA TRP A 421 8.76 11.28 -8.74
C TRP A 421 7.28 11.35 -8.34
N LEU A 422 7.01 11.90 -7.16
CA LEU A 422 5.66 12.07 -6.63
C LEU A 422 5.22 13.52 -6.77
N ASP A 423 4.01 13.76 -7.29
CA ASP A 423 3.44 15.10 -7.41
C ASP A 423 2.95 15.60 -6.05
N PRO A 424 3.61 16.61 -5.42
CA PRO A 424 3.22 17.09 -4.10
C PRO A 424 1.83 17.73 -4.06
N LYS A 425 1.26 18.07 -5.23
CA LYS A 425 -0.10 18.60 -5.33
C LYS A 425 -1.17 17.51 -5.35
N ARG A 426 -0.81 16.26 -5.65
CA ARG A 426 -1.74 15.13 -5.81
C ARG A 426 -1.53 14.03 -4.77
N VAL A 427 -0.42 14.09 -4.03
CA VAL A 427 -0.11 13.23 -2.89
C VAL A 427 -0.21 14.09 -1.64
N LYS A 428 -1.16 13.79 -0.75
CA LYS A 428 -1.47 14.60 0.43
C LYS A 428 -0.35 14.49 1.47
N HIS A 429 0.08 13.27 1.81
CA HIS A 429 1.21 13.01 2.71
C HIS A 429 2.10 11.87 2.20
N ALA A 430 3.40 11.94 2.44
CA ALA A 430 4.33 10.85 2.16
C ALA A 430 5.39 10.72 3.26
N VAL A 431 5.69 9.49 3.67
CA VAL A 431 6.73 9.16 4.65
C VAL A 431 7.66 8.11 4.05
N HIS A 432 8.97 8.36 4.09
CA HIS A 432 10.01 7.44 3.65
C HIS A 432 10.97 7.11 4.79
N LEU A 433 10.94 5.86 5.26
CA LEU A 433 11.91 5.36 6.23
C LEU A 433 13.07 4.74 5.46
N THR A 434 14.28 5.26 5.65
CA THR A 434 15.47 4.89 4.87
C THR A 434 16.56 4.32 5.77
N ALA A 435 17.28 3.32 5.27
CA ALA A 435 18.44 2.78 5.96
C ALA A 435 19.61 3.77 5.86
N SER A 436 20.21 4.08 7.01
CA SER A 436 21.38 4.95 7.12
C SER A 436 22.54 4.43 6.27
N SER A 437 23.29 5.34 5.65
CA SER A 437 24.48 4.99 4.88
C SER A 437 25.61 4.40 5.73
N GLN A 438 25.51 4.49 7.06
CA GLN A 438 26.46 3.89 8.00
C GLN A 438 26.18 2.41 8.27
N THR A 439 24.97 1.93 7.97
CA THR A 439 24.53 0.57 8.33
C THR A 439 24.06 -0.23 7.10
N GLU A 440 23.57 0.45 6.06
CA GLU A 440 23.36 -0.13 4.73
C GLU A 440 24.37 0.47 3.75
N TYR A 441 25.29 -0.35 3.25
CA TYR A 441 26.37 0.08 2.36
C TYR A 441 26.66 -0.96 1.28
N ARG A 442 25.69 -1.81 0.93
CA ARG A 442 25.85 -2.72 -0.21
C ARG A 442 25.82 -1.95 -1.52
N TYR A 443 26.69 -2.37 -2.44
CA TYR A 443 26.75 -1.86 -3.82
C TYR A 443 25.38 -1.95 -4.51
N ASN A 444 24.71 -3.10 -4.41
CA ASN A 444 23.45 -3.31 -5.14
C ASN A 444 22.21 -2.62 -4.54
N PHE A 445 22.33 -1.93 -3.40
CA PHE A 445 21.20 -1.37 -2.64
C PHE A 445 21.22 0.17 -2.62
N CYS A 446 21.34 0.76 -3.81
CA CYS A 446 21.34 2.21 -4.00
C CYS A 446 19.99 2.84 -3.60
N LEU A 447 20.02 3.83 -2.72
CA LEU A 447 18.82 4.52 -2.23
C LEU A 447 18.27 5.49 -3.29
N ASN A 448 16.96 5.50 -3.51
CA ASN A 448 16.27 6.52 -4.29
C ASN A 448 15.45 7.42 -3.39
N ARG A 449 15.92 8.65 -3.14
CA ARG A 449 15.26 9.60 -2.22
C ARG A 449 13.89 10.06 -2.74
N PHE A 450 13.09 10.63 -1.87
CA PHE A 450 11.95 11.44 -2.27
C PHE A 450 12.39 12.74 -2.95
N ASN A 451 11.51 13.27 -3.81
CA ASN A 451 11.62 14.65 -4.25
C ASN A 451 11.25 15.60 -3.09
N PRO A 452 11.93 16.74 -2.92
CA PRO A 452 11.63 17.66 -1.83
C PRO A 452 10.21 18.24 -1.90
N ALA A 453 9.46 18.16 -0.80
CA ALA A 453 8.17 18.81 -0.61
C ALA A 453 7.84 18.98 0.89
N LYS A 454 7.00 19.97 1.24
CA LYS A 454 6.64 20.24 2.66
C LYS A 454 5.86 19.10 3.32
N ASN A 455 5.09 18.39 2.53
CA ASN A 455 4.21 17.29 2.97
C ASN A 455 4.87 15.91 2.82
N PHE A 456 6.16 15.86 2.45
CA PHE A 456 6.93 14.63 2.33
C PHE A 456 8.01 14.62 3.40
N HIS A 457 8.08 13.52 4.16
CA HIS A 457 9.04 13.32 5.24
C HIS A 457 9.92 12.13 4.91
N GLU A 458 11.23 12.28 5.09
CA GLU A 458 12.20 11.22 4.89
C GLU A 458 13.08 11.11 6.14
N LEU A 459 13.10 9.94 6.76
CA LEU A 459 13.84 9.67 8.00
C LEU A 459 14.97 8.69 7.67
N SER A 460 16.20 9.09 7.98
CA SER A 460 17.35 8.20 7.91
C SER A 460 17.54 7.52 9.26
N LEU A 461 17.45 6.19 9.25
CA LEU A 461 17.35 5.36 10.45
C LEU A 461 18.47 4.32 10.47
N PRO A 462 19.05 4.00 11.63
CA PRO A 462 20.05 2.96 11.72
C PRO A 462 19.44 1.58 11.47
N GLY A 463 20.19 0.71 10.79
CA GLY A 463 19.72 -0.59 10.34
C GLY A 463 20.16 -0.89 8.91
N ALA A 464 20.30 -2.17 8.56
CA ALA A 464 20.38 -2.61 7.17
C ALA A 464 19.02 -2.48 6.46
N HIS A 465 18.97 -2.71 5.15
CA HIS A 465 17.76 -2.62 4.33
C HIS A 465 16.51 -3.30 4.96
N SER A 466 16.64 -4.56 5.36
CA SER A 466 15.55 -5.35 5.94
C SER A 466 15.36 -5.12 7.45
N ASP A 467 16.28 -4.44 8.12
CA ASP A 467 16.01 -3.89 9.46
C ASP A 467 15.00 -2.75 9.37
N ILE A 468 14.89 -2.05 8.23
CA ILE A 468 13.88 -1.01 7.99
C ILE A 468 12.58 -1.59 7.47
N GLY A 469 12.65 -2.41 6.42
CA GLY A 469 11.48 -2.95 5.73
C GLY A 469 10.90 -4.23 6.31
N GLY A 470 11.59 -4.89 7.24
CA GLY A 470 11.24 -6.22 7.74
C GLY A 470 11.75 -7.36 6.84
N GLY A 471 11.63 -8.59 7.34
CA GLY A 471 12.12 -9.81 6.68
C GLY A 471 13.15 -10.58 7.50
N TYR A 472 13.78 -9.96 8.49
CA TYR A 472 14.57 -10.67 9.50
C TYR A 472 13.65 -11.23 10.60
N PHE A 473 13.99 -12.41 11.09
CA PHE A 473 13.24 -13.08 12.14
C PHE A 473 13.44 -12.42 13.50
N SER A 474 12.38 -12.37 14.30
CA SER A 474 12.46 -12.10 15.74
C SER A 474 12.45 -13.39 16.53
N ARG A 475 13.10 -13.41 17.69
CA ARG A 475 12.94 -14.50 18.66
C ARG A 475 11.49 -14.68 19.09
N GLN A 476 10.70 -13.61 19.11
CA GLN A 476 9.28 -13.68 19.47
C GLN A 476 8.47 -14.57 18.51
N SER A 477 8.97 -14.82 17.29
CA SER A 477 8.29 -15.65 16.30
C SER A 477 8.48 -17.16 16.52
N PHE A 478 9.28 -17.54 17.51
CA PHE A 478 9.68 -18.92 17.79
C PHE A 478 9.75 -19.22 19.29
N GLU A 479 9.90 -20.50 19.63
CA GLU A 479 10.22 -20.93 20.99
C GLU A 479 11.55 -20.30 21.47
N PRO A 480 11.69 -19.92 22.76
CA PRO A 480 12.83 -19.14 23.26
C PRO A 480 14.22 -19.74 23.03
N ASP A 481 14.31 -21.06 22.90
CA ASP A 481 15.52 -21.86 22.67
C ASP A 481 15.79 -22.17 21.18
N PHE A 482 14.91 -21.73 20.26
CA PHE A 482 15.10 -21.87 18.81
C PHE A 482 15.69 -20.61 18.17
N LEU A 483 17.01 -20.46 18.30
CA LEU A 483 17.74 -19.25 17.85
C LEU A 483 18.35 -19.34 16.46
N LEU A 484 18.21 -20.49 15.79
CA LEU A 484 18.81 -20.73 14.49
C LEU A 484 18.45 -19.65 13.45
N PRO A 485 17.19 -19.19 13.33
CA PRO A 485 16.83 -18.12 12.37
C PRO A 485 17.45 -16.74 12.67
N LEU A 486 17.92 -16.53 13.91
CA LEU A 486 18.53 -15.27 14.38
C LEU A 486 20.05 -15.26 14.21
N PHE A 487 20.63 -16.39 13.79
CA PHE A 487 22.06 -16.55 13.70
C PHE A 487 22.62 -15.87 12.45
N GLU A 488 23.51 -14.90 12.66
CA GLU A 488 24.22 -14.20 11.61
C GLU A 488 25.63 -14.77 11.43
N HIS A 489 25.92 -15.31 10.24
CA HIS A 489 27.25 -15.77 9.86
C HIS A 489 27.64 -15.29 8.46
N LYS A 490 28.40 -14.20 8.42
CA LYS A 490 28.81 -13.57 7.15
C LYS A 490 30.33 -13.56 7.01
N GLN A 491 30.81 -13.94 5.84
CA GLN A 491 32.19 -13.67 5.44
C GLN A 491 32.29 -12.20 5.05
N ILE A 492 33.05 -11.42 5.82
CA ILE A 492 33.20 -9.97 5.63
C ILE A 492 34.37 -9.65 4.71
N ALA A 493 35.45 -10.42 4.81
CA ALA A 493 36.58 -10.30 3.91
C ALA A 493 37.26 -11.63 3.64
N GLN A 494 37.78 -11.76 2.42
CA GLN A 494 38.63 -12.88 2.02
C GLN A 494 39.92 -12.36 1.40
N LYS A 495 41.04 -12.97 1.77
CA LYS A 495 42.35 -12.73 1.15
C LYS A 495 42.98 -14.07 0.82
N THR A 496 43.43 -14.22 -0.43
CA THR A 496 44.05 -15.44 -0.93
C THR A 496 45.51 -15.19 -1.29
N GLN A 497 46.37 -16.18 -1.06
CA GLN A 497 47.70 -16.27 -1.65
C GLN A 497 47.89 -17.64 -2.32
N ILE A 498 48.35 -17.63 -3.57
CA ILE A 498 48.73 -18.84 -4.32
C ILE A 498 50.23 -19.04 -4.18
N ILE A 499 50.64 -20.29 -3.97
CA ILE A 499 52.03 -20.70 -3.76
C ILE A 499 52.34 -21.83 -4.72
N ASP A 500 53.26 -21.58 -5.64
CA ASP A 500 53.72 -22.52 -6.68
C ASP A 500 54.96 -23.27 -6.15
N ASP A 501 54.76 -24.09 -5.11
CA ASP A 501 55.81 -24.90 -4.48
C ASP A 501 55.26 -26.25 -3.98
N ASP A 502 55.79 -27.35 -4.52
CA ASP A 502 55.40 -28.72 -4.13
C ASP A 502 55.89 -29.09 -2.71
N TRP A 503 56.92 -28.41 -2.18
CA TRP A 503 57.50 -28.63 -0.84
C TRP A 503 57.12 -27.57 0.18
N PHE A 504 55.94 -26.95 0.02
CA PHE A 504 55.42 -25.92 0.91
C PHE A 504 55.49 -26.31 2.40
N SER A 505 56.42 -25.70 3.13
CA SER A 505 56.75 -26.05 4.51
C SER A 505 55.77 -25.43 5.50
N GLU A 506 55.71 -25.98 6.71
CA GLU A 506 54.92 -25.41 7.80
C GLU A 506 55.38 -24.00 8.17
N ARG A 507 56.69 -23.71 8.09
CA ARG A 507 57.23 -22.38 8.34
C ARG A 507 56.73 -21.35 7.34
N GLU A 508 56.66 -21.72 6.06
CA GLU A 508 56.12 -20.85 5.01
C GLU A 508 54.62 -20.67 5.16
N TYR A 509 53.90 -21.73 5.57
CA TYR A 509 52.49 -21.62 5.91
C TYR A 509 52.23 -20.60 7.01
N GLN A 510 52.99 -20.64 8.11
CA GLN A 510 52.86 -19.64 9.18
C GLN A 510 53.20 -18.21 8.72
N ARG A 511 54.21 -18.04 7.86
CA ARG A 511 54.53 -16.73 7.25
C ARG A 511 53.41 -16.20 6.38
N VAL A 512 52.80 -17.05 5.55
CA VAL A 512 51.67 -16.68 4.70
C VAL A 512 50.44 -16.36 5.54
N LYS A 513 50.15 -17.15 6.58
CA LYS A 513 49.09 -16.82 7.55
C LYS A 513 49.29 -15.44 8.15
N ALA A 514 50.47 -15.13 8.67
CA ALA A 514 50.76 -13.82 9.26
C ALA A 514 50.53 -12.66 8.28
N LYS A 515 50.96 -12.81 7.02
CA LYS A 515 50.73 -11.82 5.95
C LYS A 515 49.25 -11.65 5.60
N LEU A 516 48.48 -12.74 5.57
CA LEU A 516 47.05 -12.69 5.34
C LEU A 516 46.31 -12.06 6.53
N THR A 517 46.73 -12.35 7.76
CA THR A 517 46.23 -11.69 8.98
C THR A 517 46.41 -10.18 8.88
N GLU A 518 47.61 -9.70 8.54
CA GLU A 518 47.88 -8.26 8.41
C GLU A 518 46.95 -7.59 7.38
N LYS A 519 46.68 -8.26 6.26
CA LYS A 519 45.74 -7.76 5.25
C LYS A 519 44.29 -7.72 5.74
N LEU A 520 43.87 -8.73 6.49
CA LEU A 520 42.52 -8.79 7.08
C LEU A 520 42.36 -7.80 8.25
N GLN A 521 43.44 -7.49 8.97
CA GLN A 521 43.44 -6.54 10.07
C GLN A 521 43.00 -5.13 9.64
N LYS A 522 43.28 -4.75 8.38
CA LYS A 522 42.77 -3.49 7.82
C LYS A 522 41.25 -3.45 7.77
N THR A 523 40.62 -4.52 7.26
CA THR A 523 39.15 -4.62 7.26
C THR A 523 38.62 -4.70 8.68
N TYR A 524 39.24 -5.51 9.54
CA TYR A 524 38.86 -5.61 10.96
C TYR A 524 38.84 -4.24 11.66
N GLN A 525 39.86 -3.41 11.42
CA GLN A 525 39.92 -2.07 11.98
C GLN A 525 38.80 -1.16 11.45
N MET A 526 38.48 -1.24 10.15
CA MET A 526 37.34 -0.51 9.57
C MET A 526 36.00 -0.94 10.21
N GLU A 527 35.82 -2.24 10.45
CA GLU A 527 34.63 -2.76 11.15
C GLU A 527 34.53 -2.20 12.58
N ALA A 528 35.65 -2.18 13.30
CA ALA A 528 35.72 -1.62 14.65
C ALA A 528 35.38 -0.12 14.67
N GLU A 529 35.90 0.64 13.70
CA GLU A 529 35.64 2.08 13.54
C GLU A 529 34.18 2.35 13.15
N ALA A 530 33.54 1.44 12.42
CA ALA A 530 32.11 1.47 12.13
C ALA A 530 31.24 1.13 13.37
N GLY A 531 31.84 0.72 14.48
CA GLY A 531 31.17 0.47 15.76
C GLY A 531 30.76 -0.99 15.98
N TRP A 532 31.22 -1.92 15.13
CA TRP A 532 30.91 -3.34 15.30
C TRP A 532 31.63 -3.94 16.52
N ASN A 533 30.97 -4.91 17.16
CA ASN A 533 31.54 -5.61 18.29
C ASN A 533 32.59 -6.63 17.83
N MET A 534 33.85 -6.29 18.07
CA MET A 534 35.00 -7.08 17.66
C MET A 534 35.10 -8.46 18.32
N ALA A 535 34.38 -8.69 19.42
CA ALA A 535 34.29 -10.01 20.04
C ALA A 535 33.54 -11.05 19.17
N ASP A 536 32.72 -10.58 18.21
CA ASP A 536 31.91 -11.41 17.31
C ASP A 536 32.68 -11.82 16.04
N TYR A 537 33.89 -11.30 15.83
CA TYR A 537 34.70 -11.55 14.64
C TYR A 537 35.74 -12.64 14.88
N GLN A 538 36.02 -13.40 13.83
CA GLN A 538 37.05 -14.44 13.83
C GLN A 538 37.77 -14.51 12.48
N ILE A 539 39.05 -14.87 12.52
CA ILE A 539 39.84 -15.14 11.32
C ILE A 539 40.03 -16.65 11.20
N ARG A 540 39.58 -17.23 10.09
CA ARG A 540 39.74 -18.64 9.74
C ARG A 540 40.71 -18.78 8.57
N PHE A 541 41.40 -19.93 8.50
CA PHE A 541 42.34 -20.22 7.42
C PHE A 541 42.02 -21.54 6.75
N LYS A 542 41.97 -21.53 5.41
CA LYS A 542 41.82 -22.73 4.58
C LYS A 542 43.10 -22.96 3.78
N LYS A 543 43.58 -24.22 3.79
CA LYS A 543 44.73 -24.68 3.00
C LYS A 543 44.23 -25.71 1.99
N GLN A 544 44.32 -25.39 0.70
CA GLN A 544 43.83 -26.25 -0.38
C GLN A 544 44.95 -26.52 -1.40
N LYS A 545 45.11 -27.80 -1.77
CA LYS A 545 46.00 -28.20 -2.87
C LYS A 545 45.20 -28.23 -4.18
N ARG A 546 45.71 -27.60 -5.24
CA ARG A 546 45.05 -27.53 -6.56
C ARG A 546 46.01 -27.96 -7.67
N LYS A 547 45.46 -28.46 -8.78
CA LYS A 547 46.22 -28.74 -10.00
C LYS A 547 46.43 -27.45 -10.78
N ARG A 548 47.62 -27.26 -11.35
CA ARG A 548 47.94 -26.12 -12.19
C ARG A 548 47.63 -26.43 -13.66
N GLY A 549 46.53 -25.86 -14.18
CA GLY A 549 46.06 -26.10 -15.56
C GLY A 549 45.73 -27.57 -15.84
N ASN A 550 45.76 -27.97 -17.13
CA ASN A 550 45.49 -29.36 -17.55
C ASN A 550 46.70 -30.31 -17.38
N SER A 551 47.78 -29.89 -16.70
CA SER A 551 48.97 -30.73 -16.53
C SER A 551 48.92 -31.53 -15.23
N ASP A 552 49.16 -32.84 -15.30
CA ASP A 552 49.15 -33.74 -14.13
C ASP A 552 50.39 -33.63 -13.22
N ARG A 553 51.37 -32.78 -13.56
CA ARG A 553 52.71 -32.79 -12.93
C ARG A 553 53.03 -31.61 -12.02
N ARG A 554 52.17 -30.61 -11.88
CA ARG A 554 52.44 -29.44 -11.01
C ARG A 554 51.25 -29.12 -10.13
N THR A 555 51.50 -29.02 -8.83
CA THR A 555 50.49 -28.66 -7.84
C THR A 555 50.79 -27.31 -7.22
N GLU A 556 49.74 -26.54 -6.94
CA GLU A 556 49.84 -25.26 -6.24
C GLU A 556 49.04 -25.33 -4.94
N TRP A 557 49.49 -24.56 -3.96
CA TRP A 557 48.76 -24.37 -2.71
C TRP A 557 48.02 -23.03 -2.74
N LYS A 558 46.70 -23.09 -2.51
CA LYS A 558 45.86 -21.93 -2.24
C LYS A 558 45.68 -21.80 -0.74
N ILE A 559 46.21 -20.73 -0.16
CA ILE A 559 45.98 -20.37 1.23
C ILE A 559 45.01 -19.21 1.28
N THR A 560 43.88 -19.40 1.94
CA THR A 560 42.82 -18.41 2.08
C THR A 560 42.69 -18.03 3.55
N GLY A 561 42.76 -16.74 3.86
CA GLY A 561 42.36 -16.16 5.14
C GLY A 561 40.99 -15.52 4.99
N GLU A 562 40.08 -15.81 5.91
CA GLU A 562 38.68 -15.39 5.88
C GLU A 562 38.32 -14.72 7.21
N LEU A 563 37.80 -13.50 7.15
CA LEU A 563 37.26 -12.79 8.29
C LEU A 563 35.73 -13.01 8.30
N TYR A 564 35.23 -13.61 9.37
CA TYR A 564 33.80 -13.84 9.58
C TYR A 564 33.29 -13.06 10.78
N ILE A 565 32.07 -12.56 10.68
CA ILE A 565 31.24 -12.22 11.84
C ILE A 565 30.34 -13.41 12.18
N GLN A 566 30.21 -13.73 13.47
CA GLN A 566 29.33 -14.77 13.99
C GLN A 566 28.66 -14.33 15.29
N ARG A 567 27.34 -14.18 15.26
CA ARG A 567 26.55 -13.70 16.42
C ARG A 567 25.07 -14.02 16.28
N ILE A 568 24.30 -13.70 17.32
CA ILE A 568 22.85 -13.63 17.28
C ILE A 568 22.42 -12.17 17.10
N VAL A 569 21.51 -11.93 16.17
CA VAL A 569 20.93 -10.63 15.88
C VAL A 569 19.41 -10.76 15.92
N GLU A 570 18.75 -9.83 16.62
CA GLU A 570 17.30 -9.82 16.74
C GLU A 570 16.66 -9.01 15.60
N GLY A 571 15.63 -9.55 14.93
CA GLY A 571 14.87 -8.85 13.88
C GLY A 571 13.90 -7.79 14.39
N ASP A 572 13.91 -7.48 15.69
CA ASP A 572 12.96 -6.59 16.36
C ASP A 572 13.12 -5.11 16.00
N LEU A 573 14.24 -4.71 15.37
CA LEU A 573 14.43 -3.32 14.92
C LEU A 573 13.40 -2.92 13.86
N SER A 574 13.07 -3.85 12.96
CA SER A 574 12.02 -3.65 11.97
C SER A 574 10.64 -3.44 12.60
N ARG A 575 10.38 -4.03 13.77
CA ARG A 575 9.12 -3.89 14.52
C ARG A 575 9.02 -2.55 15.24
N LEU A 576 10.15 -1.92 15.58
CA LEU A 576 10.17 -0.52 16.03
C LEU A 576 9.83 0.42 14.87
N TYR A 577 10.40 0.19 13.68
CA TYR A 577 10.08 1.03 12.51
C TYR A 577 8.70 0.75 11.91
N LEU A 578 8.14 -0.44 12.10
CA LEU A 578 6.73 -0.73 11.87
C LEU A 578 5.83 0.20 12.70
N ARG A 579 6.12 0.34 14.01
CA ARG A 579 5.39 1.24 14.91
C ARG A 579 5.52 2.70 14.49
N VAL A 580 6.69 3.10 13.98
CA VAL A 580 6.88 4.44 13.41
C VAL A 580 5.96 4.66 12.20
N MET A 581 5.99 3.77 11.21
CA MET A 581 5.16 3.92 10.02
C MET A 581 3.67 3.82 10.36
N TYR A 582 3.28 2.87 11.20
CA TYR A 582 1.91 2.69 11.66
C TYR A 582 1.39 3.96 12.36
N GLY A 583 2.12 4.48 13.36
CA GLY A 583 1.68 5.65 14.12
C GLY A 583 1.57 6.90 13.25
N LEU A 584 2.50 7.09 12.30
CA LEU A 584 2.40 8.18 11.33
C LEU A 584 1.24 7.99 10.35
N ALA A 585 1.00 6.77 9.87
CA ALA A 585 -0.13 6.47 9.00
C ALA A 585 -1.46 6.76 9.71
N GLU A 586 -1.61 6.32 10.96
CA GLU A 586 -2.77 6.61 11.81
C GLU A 586 -2.93 8.12 12.04
N PHE A 587 -1.85 8.84 12.38
CA PHE A 587 -1.87 10.29 12.54
C PHE A 587 -2.36 11.03 11.28
N TYR A 588 -1.94 10.57 10.08
CA TYR A 588 -2.40 11.12 8.80
C TYR A 588 -3.76 10.54 8.34
N GLY A 589 -4.44 9.79 9.21
CA GLY A 589 -5.80 9.32 9.04
C GLY A 589 -5.93 8.10 8.13
N VAL A 590 -4.88 7.32 7.89
CA VAL A 590 -4.97 6.01 7.23
C VAL A 590 -5.83 5.08 8.09
N PRO A 591 -6.79 4.32 7.53
CA PRO A 591 -7.69 3.46 8.30
C PRO A 591 -6.97 2.18 8.72
N VAL A 592 -6.05 2.31 9.67
CA VAL A 592 -5.36 1.20 10.33
C VAL A 592 -5.91 1.00 11.73
N SER A 593 -5.91 -0.24 12.21
CA SER A 593 -6.30 -0.63 13.57
C SER A 593 -5.19 -1.48 14.17
N ASP A 594 -4.76 -1.17 15.39
CA ASP A 594 -3.87 -2.00 16.18
C ASP A 594 -4.63 -2.87 17.20
N ILE A 595 -5.94 -2.97 17.04
CA ILE A 595 -6.81 -3.84 17.83
C ILE A 595 -7.14 -5.09 17.00
N ASN A 596 -6.88 -6.27 17.56
CA ASN A 596 -7.20 -7.55 16.93
C ASN A 596 -8.68 -7.96 17.12
N GLU A 597 -9.05 -9.10 16.55
CA GLU A 597 -10.42 -9.64 16.61
C GLU A 597 -10.93 -9.92 18.03
N ASN A 598 -10.01 -10.15 18.98
CA ASN A 598 -10.31 -10.37 20.39
C ASN A 598 -10.34 -9.08 21.21
N ASN A 599 -10.28 -7.92 20.55
CA ASN A 599 -10.28 -6.59 21.15
C ASN A 599 -9.04 -6.29 22.03
N TYR A 600 -7.89 -6.89 21.70
CA TYR A 600 -6.61 -6.63 22.36
C TYR A 600 -5.63 -5.88 21.43
N PRO A 601 -4.74 -5.03 21.99
CA PRO A 601 -3.71 -4.37 21.19
C PRO A 601 -2.66 -5.37 20.68
N VAL A 602 -2.44 -5.41 19.36
CA VAL A 602 -1.49 -6.31 18.69
C VAL A 602 -0.04 -6.13 19.18
N TRP A 603 0.29 -4.94 19.69
CA TRP A 603 1.64 -4.62 20.15
C TRP A 603 2.06 -5.35 21.42
N THR A 604 1.08 -5.81 22.21
CA THR A 604 1.26 -6.40 23.54
C THR A 604 0.63 -7.77 23.69
N ASP A 605 -0.16 -8.22 22.71
CA ASP A 605 -0.79 -9.52 22.72
C ASP A 605 0.25 -10.62 22.41
N PRO A 606 0.52 -11.56 23.33
CA PRO A 606 1.51 -12.62 23.11
C PRO A 606 1.16 -13.57 21.96
N ASP A 607 -0.12 -13.64 21.53
CA ASP A 607 -0.52 -14.46 20.39
C ASP A 607 -0.21 -13.77 19.05
N GLU A 608 0.06 -12.46 19.07
CA GLU A 608 0.39 -11.63 17.91
C GLU A 608 1.91 -11.58 17.64
N LEU A 609 2.49 -12.76 17.43
CA LEU A 609 3.95 -13.01 17.38
C LEU A 609 4.74 -12.16 16.37
N TYR A 610 4.09 -11.59 15.35
CA TYR A 610 4.74 -10.75 14.33
C TYR A 610 4.87 -9.26 14.73
N TYR A 611 4.17 -8.84 15.78
CA TYR A 611 4.03 -7.43 16.19
C TYR A 611 4.70 -7.14 17.53
N THR A 612 4.69 -8.10 18.45
CA THR A 612 5.30 -7.97 19.78
C THR A 612 6.81 -7.78 19.70
N VAL A 613 7.40 -7.26 20.78
CA VAL A 613 8.84 -7.11 20.94
C VAL A 613 9.25 -7.57 22.33
N PRO A 614 10.52 -7.96 22.56
CA PRO A 614 11.00 -8.27 23.90
C PRO A 614 10.85 -7.07 24.85
N ASP A 615 10.35 -7.32 26.07
CA ASP A 615 10.28 -6.29 27.12
C ASP A 615 11.67 -5.72 27.42
N THR A 616 12.66 -6.60 27.49
CA THR A 616 14.05 -6.24 27.71
C THR A 616 14.99 -6.96 26.75
N LEU A 617 16.06 -6.28 26.36
CA LEU A 617 17.17 -6.84 25.59
C LEU A 617 18.47 -6.71 26.37
N LEU A 618 19.37 -7.69 26.26
CA LEU A 618 20.67 -7.65 26.92
C LEU A 618 21.66 -6.84 26.08
N ASN A 619 22.31 -5.85 26.69
CA ASN A 619 23.41 -5.15 26.05
C ASN A 619 24.62 -6.09 25.90
N SER A 620 25.08 -6.32 24.67
CA SER A 620 26.16 -7.24 24.35
C SER A 620 27.51 -6.80 24.93
N VAL A 621 27.68 -5.51 25.21
CA VAL A 621 28.88 -4.91 25.79
C VAL A 621 28.78 -4.79 27.31
N THR A 622 27.78 -4.10 27.85
CA THR A 622 27.66 -3.82 29.29
C THR A 622 27.06 -4.97 30.09
N LYS A 623 26.40 -5.93 29.41
CA LYS A 623 25.64 -7.04 30.02
C LYS A 623 24.45 -6.59 30.88
N GLU A 624 24.01 -5.34 30.74
CA GLU A 624 22.83 -4.82 31.42
C GLU A 624 21.56 -5.04 30.58
N LYS A 625 20.42 -5.21 31.24
CA LYS A 625 19.11 -5.28 30.57
C LYS A 625 18.63 -3.88 30.19
N TYR A 626 18.26 -3.69 28.93
CA TYR A 626 17.68 -2.47 28.40
C TYR A 626 16.17 -2.63 28.20
N PRO A 627 15.32 -1.68 28.63
CA PRO A 627 13.86 -1.78 28.50
C PRO A 627 13.41 -1.45 27.05
N TYR A 628 13.62 -2.38 26.13
CA TYR A 628 13.34 -2.20 24.71
C TYR A 628 11.84 -2.06 24.41
N GLY A 629 10.98 -2.86 25.06
CA GLY A 629 9.52 -2.75 24.90
C GLY A 629 9.00 -1.35 25.26
N LYS A 630 9.54 -0.74 26.32
CA LYS A 630 9.21 0.63 26.73
C LYS A 630 9.60 1.65 25.66
N LEU A 631 10.82 1.54 25.11
CA LEU A 631 11.27 2.40 24.01
C LEU A 631 10.32 2.28 22.80
N CYS A 632 9.95 1.06 22.41
CA CYS A 632 9.03 0.82 21.29
C CYS A 632 7.66 1.48 21.53
N GLN A 633 7.14 1.41 22.76
CA GLN A 633 5.88 2.07 23.12
C GLN A 633 5.99 3.60 23.09
N GLU A 634 7.07 4.17 23.63
CA GLU A 634 7.33 5.62 23.60
C GLU A 634 7.42 6.13 22.15
N ILE A 635 8.13 5.42 21.28
CA ILE A 635 8.24 5.75 19.85
C ILE A 635 6.91 5.62 19.11
N LEU A 636 6.11 4.60 19.41
CA LEU A 636 4.76 4.46 18.86
C LEU A 636 3.89 5.68 19.22
N GLN A 637 3.83 6.05 20.50
CA GLN A 637 3.03 7.20 20.94
C GLN A 637 3.52 8.51 20.32
N MET A 638 4.83 8.68 20.18
CA MET A 638 5.41 9.83 19.49
C MET A 638 5.01 9.87 18.01
N ALA A 639 5.04 8.73 17.31
CA ALA A 639 4.58 8.63 15.92
C ALA A 639 3.07 8.94 15.79
N LYS A 640 2.23 8.41 16.69
CA LYS A 640 0.79 8.70 16.75
C LYS A 640 0.49 10.19 16.99
N SER A 641 1.40 10.92 17.65
CA SER A 641 1.27 12.37 17.86
C SER A 641 1.62 13.23 16.64
N GLY A 642 2.27 12.65 15.61
CA GLY A 642 2.72 13.38 14.44
C GLY A 642 3.91 14.31 14.65
N ASP A 643 4.59 14.26 15.80
CA ASP A 643 5.79 15.07 16.07
C ASP A 643 7.02 14.52 15.33
N MET A 644 7.09 14.84 14.04
CA MET A 644 8.17 14.43 13.13
C MET A 644 9.55 14.91 13.59
N ASN A 645 9.65 16.07 14.24
CA ASN A 645 10.93 16.64 14.65
C ASN A 645 11.51 15.86 15.81
N THR A 646 10.71 15.61 16.86
CA THR A 646 11.15 14.82 18.01
C THR A 646 11.43 13.38 17.61
N LEU A 647 10.61 12.81 16.72
CA LEU A 647 10.81 11.46 16.19
C LEU A 647 12.12 11.34 15.41
N SER A 648 12.39 12.26 14.48
CA SER A 648 13.64 12.27 13.71
C SER A 648 14.85 12.49 14.63
N ASN A 649 14.76 13.41 15.59
CA ASN A 649 15.86 13.66 16.53
C ASN A 649 16.16 12.44 17.42
N SER A 650 15.13 11.69 17.82
CA SER A 650 15.28 10.52 18.68
C SER A 650 15.89 9.33 17.95
N LEU A 651 15.50 9.12 16.69
CA LEU A 651 15.86 7.92 15.93
C LEU A 651 17.11 8.08 15.04
N SER A 652 17.42 9.30 14.59
CA SER A 652 18.54 9.55 13.68
C SER A 652 19.85 9.90 14.39
N HIS A 653 19.86 9.97 15.73
CA HIS A 653 21.04 10.35 16.49
C HIS A 653 22.08 9.22 16.57
N GLN A 654 23.38 9.55 16.51
CA GLN A 654 24.47 8.56 16.54
C GLN A 654 24.42 7.67 17.79
N SER A 655 24.03 8.22 18.94
CA SER A 655 23.88 7.45 20.19
C SER A 655 22.76 6.40 20.11
N PHE A 656 21.71 6.65 19.31
CA PHE A 656 20.65 5.68 19.08
C PHE A 656 21.19 4.51 18.25
N GLN A 657 21.92 4.78 17.15
CA GLN A 657 22.58 3.75 16.35
C GLN A 657 23.53 2.89 17.20
N GLN A 658 24.44 3.52 17.96
CA GLN A 658 25.37 2.81 18.83
C GLN A 658 24.64 1.91 19.83
N LYS A 659 23.54 2.39 20.41
CA LYS A 659 22.72 1.60 21.31
C LYS A 659 22.07 0.42 20.60
N MET A 660 21.50 0.59 19.41
CA MET A 660 20.92 -0.52 18.63
C MET A 660 21.98 -1.56 18.25
N MET A 661 23.21 -1.14 17.91
CA MET A 661 24.33 -2.06 17.68
C MET A 661 24.69 -2.84 18.94
N GLN A 662 24.77 -2.18 20.09
CA GLN A 662 25.05 -2.84 21.38
C GLN A 662 23.94 -3.77 21.85
N LEU A 663 22.69 -3.59 21.38
CA LEU A 663 21.60 -4.52 21.64
C LEU A 663 21.53 -5.66 20.61
N ASN A 664 22.49 -5.74 19.69
CA ASN A 664 22.49 -6.68 18.56
C ASN A 664 21.19 -6.65 17.74
N LEU A 665 20.71 -5.44 17.43
CA LEU A 665 19.49 -5.21 16.65
C LEU A 665 19.74 -4.83 15.18
N ILE A 666 21.00 -4.54 14.82
CA ILE A 666 21.37 -4.15 13.45
C ILE A 666 22.08 -5.32 12.78
N HIS A 667 21.53 -5.81 11.67
CA HIS A 667 22.17 -6.82 10.84
C HIS A 667 23.32 -6.21 10.02
N HIS A 668 24.38 -6.98 9.78
CA HIS A 668 25.50 -6.50 8.98
C HIS A 668 25.10 -6.52 7.49
N SER A 669 24.94 -5.36 6.84
CA SER A 669 24.34 -5.30 5.50
C SER A 669 25.10 -6.10 4.43
N SER A 670 26.44 -6.08 4.41
CA SER A 670 27.24 -6.67 3.33
C SER A 670 27.91 -8.00 3.68
N SER A 671 28.39 -8.71 2.65
CA SER A 671 29.29 -9.86 2.75
C SER A 671 30.20 -9.92 1.52
N THR A 672 31.11 -10.91 1.43
CA THR A 672 31.97 -11.11 0.24
C THR A 672 31.24 -11.77 -0.94
N GLY A 673 29.96 -12.11 -0.82
CA GLY A 673 29.17 -12.73 -1.88
C GLY A 673 28.89 -11.79 -3.06
N ILE A 674 28.47 -12.34 -4.19
CA ILE A 674 28.23 -11.57 -5.44
C ILE A 674 27.01 -10.64 -5.31
N ALA A 675 26.00 -11.05 -4.54
CA ALA A 675 24.75 -10.28 -4.37
C ALA A 675 24.90 -9.11 -3.38
N ASN A 676 25.72 -9.27 -2.34
CA ASN A 676 25.81 -8.35 -1.20
C ASN A 676 27.20 -7.71 -0.98
N PRO A 677 28.02 -7.39 -2.01
CA PRO A 677 29.33 -6.81 -1.78
C PRO A 677 29.19 -5.38 -1.20
N PRO A 678 30.08 -4.98 -0.28
CA PRO A 678 30.11 -3.62 0.21
C PRO A 678 30.52 -2.65 -0.90
N ASN A 679 29.96 -1.44 -0.86
CA ASN A 679 30.42 -0.31 -1.64
C ASN A 679 31.46 0.46 -0.84
N LEU A 680 32.68 0.52 -1.37
CA LEU A 680 33.82 1.18 -0.75
C LEU A 680 34.22 2.39 -1.59
N LYS A 681 34.10 3.59 -1.01
CA LYS A 681 34.57 4.84 -1.62
C LYS A 681 35.62 5.46 -0.71
N HIS A 682 36.78 5.78 -1.28
CA HIS A 682 37.91 6.37 -0.55
C HIS A 682 38.32 5.62 0.73
N GLY A 683 38.12 4.30 0.79
CA GLY A 683 38.46 3.48 1.95
C GLY A 683 37.41 3.44 3.07
N HIS A 684 36.20 3.95 2.83
CA HIS A 684 35.09 3.91 3.78
C HIS A 684 33.86 3.24 3.16
N TYR A 685 33.02 2.64 4.01
CA TYR A 685 31.70 2.19 3.60
C TYR A 685 30.83 3.38 3.24
N GLU A 686 30.23 3.35 2.05
CA GLU A 686 29.36 4.42 1.59
C GLU A 686 28.20 3.85 0.77
N ARG A 687 26.98 4.22 1.10
CA ARG A 687 25.81 3.89 0.29
C ARG A 687 25.67 4.86 -0.87
N GLU A 688 25.42 4.35 -2.07
CA GLU A 688 25.04 5.20 -3.20
C GLU A 688 23.61 5.73 -3.00
N VAL A 689 23.42 7.02 -3.26
CA VAL A 689 22.14 7.71 -3.07
C VAL A 689 21.80 8.56 -4.28
N PHE A 690 20.64 8.29 -4.89
CA PHE A 690 20.12 9.02 -6.04
C PHE A 690 19.01 9.99 -5.62
N ALA A 691 19.11 11.23 -6.09
CA ALA A 691 18.03 12.19 -6.04
C ALA A 691 16.94 11.82 -7.04
N CYS A 692 15.69 12.16 -6.75
CA CYS A 692 14.57 11.90 -7.65
C CYS A 692 14.16 13.18 -8.39
N ASN A 693 14.37 13.20 -9.71
CA ASN A 693 13.96 14.33 -10.56
C ASN A 693 12.65 14.01 -11.30
N LYS A 694 11.92 15.07 -11.67
CA LYS A 694 10.63 14.95 -12.36
C LYS A 694 10.73 14.42 -13.79
N ASN A 695 11.88 14.63 -14.43
CA ASN A 695 12.11 14.27 -15.84
C ASN A 695 12.76 12.90 -16.01
N ASP A 696 13.07 12.23 -14.90
CA ASP A 696 13.56 10.84 -14.85
C ASP A 696 12.37 9.88 -14.77
#